data_AF-A0LL61-F1
#
_entry.id   AF-A0LL61-F1
#
_cell.length_a   1.000
_cell.length_b   1.000
_cell.length_c   1.000
_cell.angle_alpha   90.00
_cell.angle_beta   90.00
_cell.angle_gamma   90.00
#
_symmetry.space_group_name_H-M   'P 1'
#
loop_
_entity.id
_entity.type
_entity.pdbx_description
1 polymer ?
#
loop_
_entity_poly.entity_id
_entity_poly.type
_entity_poly.pdbx_seq_one_letter_code
_entity_poly.pdbx_strand_id
1 'polypeptide(L)'
;MSVLLNFSPIEFEDTEIEPGFFPYGTDGEQVLKELRQQYRATHVFRRDGPDQIIAVPVVADAQRLGEKPKKIRLKENLGLTASLIRNSLINYLVGLPRIVTNYDAIRFIAQEDILHSSLPPGVTCPDWIGVRLLYEMAVRPIYFFRQEPFIAAVIDVRTTRILDRTVGELLENGFSPVGHYVATRVSKYQDPRIAPRAELLGKVEAVEANTLALVDSKDHLQSVDANEVWLEKRAFSACLAHAFQGKDQLIGSDLEKARADLRSGPTKLRRINSIVEFFASKQYFLAPGISFKFTPLLSDDSKRQFPPLELAPKPTYIFDQTGSKTSTWNDGGLDQHGPYTAKVFTPNRPKLCVICQREQKGRVEQFLHKFINGIVLPTAVPSYRGRQKRNYFEKGLLRKYALQDVTYEFFLAEDRQPRSYKEACRQALEQHGAGMKWDLALVQIEESFHQLPVSQNPYFITKGSFLAHQIPVQEFEIETAQKNDRELQYSLNNMALATYAKMNGIPWLLKANPTIAHELIIGLGSANIADGRLGDSERYVGITTVFSGDGNYHLTNVSRAVTIDCYQKAFLEALRKAVSKVQQDMNWQPKDHVRLVFHASFKRFRQDEVNSVKLLMSELGNYEVEYAFLQLSEQHPYLLFDKSQSGVVDFETKRTKGVFAPKRASTLQLSKRAVLLCLTGPSEVKRPEDGVPSPLLLELHRDSSFTDMTYLSRQVFAFSCHSWRTFLPASVPVTIQYSDLIARTLGHLSLFEKWDPDVMLGRIGKTRWFL
;
A
#
# COMPACT_ATOMS: atom_id res chain seq x y z
N MET A 1 11.58 6.55 28.57
CA MET A 1 10.83 6.74 27.32
C MET A 1 11.73 6.63 26.10
N SER A 2 11.86 5.44 25.52
CA SER A 2 12.49 5.30 24.20
C SER A 2 11.46 5.11 23.10
N VAL A 3 10.36 4.39 23.37
CA VAL A 3 9.36 4.04 22.35
C VAL A 3 7.96 4.47 22.77
N LEU A 4 7.18 5.02 21.82
CA LEU A 4 5.82 5.49 22.03
C LEU A 4 4.87 4.98 20.93
N LEU A 5 3.65 4.65 21.33
CA LEU A 5 2.51 4.52 20.43
C LEU A 5 1.75 5.84 20.38
N ASN A 6 1.09 6.14 19.27
CA ASN A 6 0.20 7.30 19.15
C ASN A 6 -1.15 7.12 19.88
N PHE A 7 -1.15 6.36 20.97
CA PHE A 7 -2.32 5.96 21.72
C PHE A 7 -2.32 6.76 23.01
N SER A 8 -3.32 7.60 23.22
CA SER A 8 -3.58 8.24 24.51
C SER A 8 -4.67 7.44 25.22
N PRO A 9 -4.36 6.69 26.29
CA PRO A 9 -5.38 6.05 27.11
C PRO A 9 -6.38 7.08 27.66
N ILE A 10 -7.63 6.66 27.80
CA ILE A 10 -8.70 7.47 28.36
C ILE A 10 -9.12 6.84 29.69
N GLU A 11 -8.90 7.58 30.78
CA GLU A 11 -9.36 7.21 32.10
C GLU A 11 -10.78 7.71 32.31
N PHE A 12 -11.66 6.85 32.80
CA PHE A 12 -13.05 7.16 33.13
C PHE A 12 -13.45 6.39 34.38
N GLU A 13 -14.45 6.90 35.09
CA GLU A 13 -15.01 6.23 36.27
C GLU A 13 -15.82 4.99 35.85
N ASP A 14 -15.58 3.87 36.53
CA ASP A 14 -16.28 2.61 36.24
C ASP A 14 -17.61 2.56 36.98
N THR A 15 -18.59 3.24 36.41
CA THR A 15 -19.93 3.38 36.98
C THR A 15 -20.94 2.50 36.23
N GLU A 16 -22.05 2.17 36.90
CA GLU A 16 -23.23 1.59 36.25
C GLU A 16 -24.12 2.70 35.68
N ILE A 17 -24.60 2.51 34.45
CA ILE A 17 -25.59 3.38 33.81
C ILE A 17 -26.87 2.60 33.54
N GLU A 18 -28.01 3.30 33.45
CA GLU A 18 -29.32 2.74 33.13
C GLU A 18 -29.81 3.20 31.74
N PRO A 19 -29.28 2.61 30.66
CA PRO A 19 -29.74 2.89 29.31
C PRO A 19 -31.15 2.32 29.05
N GLY A 20 -31.79 2.88 28.02
CA GLY A 20 -32.97 2.30 27.39
C GLY A 20 -32.63 1.35 26.25
N PHE A 21 -33.53 0.40 25.98
CA PHE A 21 -33.35 -0.56 24.89
C PHE A 21 -34.52 -0.51 23.91
N PHE A 22 -34.18 -0.67 22.63
CA PHE A 22 -35.13 -0.85 21.55
C PHE A 22 -34.79 -2.12 20.77
N PRO A 23 -35.76 -2.84 20.22
CA PRO A 23 -35.48 -3.93 19.29
C PRO A 23 -34.80 -3.37 18.03
N TYR A 24 -33.84 -4.13 17.47
CA TYR A 24 -33.29 -3.83 16.15
C TYR A 24 -34.19 -4.41 15.06
N GLY A 25 -34.52 -5.70 15.08
CA GLY A 25 -35.43 -6.29 14.08
C GLY A 25 -34.92 -6.15 12.63
N THR A 26 -35.84 -6.29 11.66
CA THR A 26 -35.52 -6.19 10.22
C THR A 26 -35.34 -4.75 9.72
N ASP A 27 -35.97 -3.79 10.39
CA ASP A 27 -35.99 -2.35 10.08
C ASP A 27 -35.04 -1.52 10.99
N GLY A 28 -34.25 -2.17 11.84
CA GLY A 28 -33.45 -1.52 12.88
C GLY A 28 -32.43 -0.50 12.39
N GLU A 29 -31.95 -0.62 11.16
CA GLU A 29 -31.06 0.39 10.59
C GLU A 29 -31.79 1.72 10.35
N GLN A 30 -33.02 1.65 9.84
CA GLN A 30 -33.89 2.81 9.64
C GLN A 30 -34.31 3.39 10.99
N VAL A 31 -34.76 2.56 11.92
CA VAL A 31 -35.13 2.98 13.29
C VAL A 31 -33.96 3.68 13.98
N LEU A 32 -32.75 3.12 13.91
CA LEU A 32 -31.55 3.72 14.48
C LEU A 32 -31.24 5.10 13.86
N LYS A 33 -31.48 5.25 12.56
CA LYS A 33 -31.28 6.51 11.83
C LYS A 33 -32.28 7.57 12.29
N GLU A 34 -33.56 7.21 12.39
CA GLU A 34 -34.64 8.10 12.84
C GLU A 34 -34.42 8.55 14.30
N LEU A 35 -34.11 7.61 15.21
CA LEU A 35 -33.79 7.90 16.60
C LEU A 35 -32.62 8.90 16.73
N ARG A 36 -31.56 8.72 15.93
CA ARG A 36 -30.43 9.65 15.91
C ARG A 36 -30.81 11.01 15.36
N GLN A 37 -31.63 11.10 14.32
CA GLN A 37 -32.07 12.38 13.79
C GLN A 37 -32.89 13.16 14.82
N GLN A 38 -33.81 12.48 15.52
CA GLN A 38 -34.73 13.10 16.47
C GLN A 38 -34.08 13.45 17.81
N TYR A 39 -33.23 12.58 18.36
CA TYR A 39 -32.78 12.68 19.76
C TYR A 39 -31.26 12.82 19.95
N ARG A 40 -30.45 13.03 18.90
CA ARG A 40 -28.97 13.15 19.03
C ARG A 40 -28.47 14.20 20.03
N ALA A 41 -29.26 15.24 20.29
CA ALA A 41 -28.87 16.31 21.20
C ALA A 41 -28.90 15.85 22.65
N THR A 42 -29.75 14.86 22.97
CA THR A 42 -30.01 14.40 24.33
C THR A 42 -29.55 12.96 24.57
N HIS A 43 -29.39 12.15 23.51
CA HIS A 43 -29.08 10.73 23.59
C HIS A 43 -28.01 10.28 22.61
N VAL A 44 -27.27 9.25 23.02
CA VAL A 44 -26.39 8.46 22.14
C VAL A 44 -27.02 7.10 21.88
N PHE A 45 -27.18 6.78 20.59
CA PHE A 45 -27.73 5.50 20.13
C PHE A 45 -26.67 4.64 19.47
N ARG A 46 -26.62 3.36 19.85
CA ARG A 46 -25.71 2.37 19.28
C ARG A 46 -26.43 1.04 19.10
N ARG A 47 -26.10 0.30 18.05
CA ARG A 47 -26.47 -1.12 17.97
C ARG A 47 -25.62 -1.91 18.96
N ASP A 48 -26.27 -2.72 19.78
CA ASP A 48 -25.62 -3.62 20.71
C ASP A 48 -25.98 -5.08 20.34
N GLY A 49 -24.99 -5.86 19.91
CA GLY A 49 -25.25 -7.19 19.37
C GLY A 49 -26.16 -7.20 18.12
N PRO A 50 -26.74 -8.37 17.78
CA PRO A 50 -27.57 -8.51 16.58
C PRO A 50 -28.95 -7.88 16.73
N ASP A 51 -29.54 -7.88 17.93
CA ASP A 51 -31.00 -7.75 18.08
C ASP A 51 -31.48 -6.48 18.79
N GLN A 52 -30.58 -5.62 19.27
CA GLN A 52 -30.95 -4.50 20.14
C GLN A 52 -30.21 -3.20 19.83
N ILE A 53 -30.88 -2.08 20.10
CA ILE A 53 -30.36 -0.72 20.08
C ILE A 53 -30.34 -0.22 21.52
N ILE A 54 -29.20 0.28 21.95
CA ILE A 54 -29.02 0.92 23.24
C ILE A 54 -29.11 2.45 23.11
N ALA A 55 -29.86 3.08 24.00
CA ALA A 55 -30.05 4.52 24.09
C ALA A 55 -29.57 5.03 25.45
N VAL A 56 -28.53 5.87 25.45
CA VAL A 56 -27.97 6.44 26.68
C VAL A 56 -28.25 7.95 26.72
N PRO A 57 -28.90 8.47 27.77
CA PRO A 57 -29.03 9.91 27.94
C PRO A 57 -27.67 10.54 28.25
N VAL A 58 -27.35 11.64 27.55
CA VAL A 58 -26.07 12.37 27.71
C VAL A 58 -26.26 13.77 28.29
N VAL A 59 -27.49 14.14 28.65
CA VAL A 59 -27.86 15.37 29.36
C VAL A 59 -28.74 15.00 30.57
N ALA A 60 -28.68 15.79 31.65
CA ALA A 60 -29.31 15.43 32.93
C ALA A 60 -30.83 15.27 32.85
N ASP A 61 -31.51 16.14 32.10
CA ASP A 61 -32.98 16.22 32.03
C ASP A 61 -33.55 15.51 30.78
N ALA A 62 -32.83 14.53 30.23
CA ALA A 62 -33.29 13.81 29.05
C ALA A 62 -34.50 12.93 29.38
N GLN A 63 -35.54 12.97 28.53
CA GLN A 63 -36.66 12.04 28.62
C GLN A 63 -36.15 10.59 28.52
N ARG A 64 -36.71 9.69 29.34
CA ARG A 64 -36.42 8.26 29.23
C ARG A 64 -36.95 7.70 27.90
N LEU A 65 -36.08 7.06 27.15
CA LEU A 65 -36.38 6.39 25.89
C LEU A 65 -36.17 4.88 26.04
N GLY A 66 -36.96 4.05 25.34
CA GLY A 66 -36.81 2.59 25.30
C GLY A 66 -37.45 1.83 26.47
N GLU A 67 -37.48 0.51 26.37
CA GLU A 67 -38.08 -0.40 27.35
C GLU A 67 -37.05 -1.04 28.29
N LYS A 68 -37.52 -1.58 29.42
CA LYS A 68 -36.79 -2.46 30.36
C LYS A 68 -35.35 -2.00 30.66
N PRO A 69 -35.17 -0.92 31.45
CA PRO A 69 -33.84 -0.45 31.83
C PRO A 69 -33.06 -1.56 32.53
N LYS A 70 -31.86 -1.82 32.02
CA LYS A 70 -30.90 -2.76 32.60
C LYS A 70 -29.64 -2.00 32.96
N LYS A 71 -29.12 -2.22 34.16
CA LYS A 71 -27.84 -1.65 34.57
C LYS A 71 -26.71 -2.22 33.72
N ILE A 72 -25.91 -1.33 33.16
CA ILE A 72 -24.71 -1.66 32.37
C ILE A 72 -23.50 -1.01 33.03
N ARG A 73 -22.48 -1.81 33.31
CA ARG A 73 -21.19 -1.33 33.77
C ARG A 73 -20.30 -0.89 32.60
N LEU A 74 -19.72 0.30 32.70
CA LEU A 74 -18.98 0.92 31.60
C LEU A 74 -17.71 0.17 31.19
N LYS A 75 -16.94 -0.39 32.14
CA LYS A 75 -15.74 -1.20 31.79
C LYS A 75 -16.06 -2.54 31.14
N GLU A 76 -17.24 -3.09 31.39
CA GLU A 76 -17.71 -4.32 30.74
C GLU A 76 -18.19 -4.06 29.31
N ASN A 77 -18.48 -2.79 28.97
CA ASN A 77 -19.08 -2.38 27.70
C ASN A 77 -18.26 -1.28 27.01
N LEU A 78 -16.95 -1.51 26.83
CA LEU A 78 -16.03 -0.53 26.25
C LEU A 78 -16.44 0.02 24.87
N GLY A 79 -17.16 -0.79 24.08
CA GLY A 79 -17.72 -0.33 22.81
C GLY A 79 -18.71 0.83 23.00
N LEU A 80 -19.66 0.68 23.92
CA LEU A 80 -20.62 1.73 24.27
C LEU A 80 -19.90 2.97 24.81
N THR A 81 -19.00 2.77 25.78
CA THR A 81 -18.23 3.83 26.41
C THR A 81 -17.42 4.63 25.39
N ALA A 82 -16.81 3.97 24.39
CA ALA A 82 -16.12 4.66 23.29
C ALA A 82 -17.07 5.50 22.42
N SER A 83 -18.32 5.07 22.21
CA SER A 83 -19.33 5.87 21.51
C SER A 83 -19.76 7.10 22.30
N LEU A 84 -19.88 7.00 23.62
CA LEU A 84 -20.21 8.12 24.51
C LEU A 84 -19.09 9.16 24.54
N ILE A 85 -17.84 8.72 24.73
CA ILE A 85 -16.65 9.58 24.66
C ILE A 85 -16.58 10.31 23.32
N ARG A 86 -16.79 9.60 22.21
CA ARG A 86 -16.76 10.19 20.87
C ARG A 86 -17.82 11.27 20.70
N ASN A 87 -19.05 11.03 21.16
CA ASN A 87 -20.11 12.03 21.10
C ASN A 87 -19.76 13.29 21.91
N SER A 88 -19.23 13.10 23.13
CA SER A 88 -18.77 14.19 24.00
C SER A 88 -17.68 15.04 23.33
N LEU A 89 -16.69 14.39 22.70
CA LEU A 89 -15.60 15.08 22.00
C LEU A 89 -16.07 15.82 20.74
N ILE A 90 -17.01 15.26 19.98
CA ILE A 90 -17.59 15.95 18.82
C ILE A 90 -18.36 17.19 19.27
N ASN A 91 -19.19 17.09 20.32
CA ASN A 91 -19.90 18.25 20.89
C ASN A 91 -18.93 19.35 21.31
N TYR A 92 -17.84 18.98 21.98
CA TYR A 92 -16.81 19.93 22.36
C TYR A 92 -16.13 20.59 21.16
N LEU A 93 -15.76 19.81 20.13
CA LEU A 93 -15.10 20.32 18.93
C LEU A 93 -15.98 21.26 18.11
N VAL A 94 -17.29 21.02 18.05
CA VAL A 94 -18.26 21.90 17.37
C VAL A 94 -18.44 23.22 18.11
N GLY A 95 -18.25 23.23 19.42
CA GLY A 95 -18.20 24.47 20.22
C GLY A 95 -16.93 25.30 19.98
N LEU A 96 -15.95 24.78 19.24
CA LEU A 96 -14.75 25.48 18.83
C LEU A 96 -14.86 25.90 17.35
N PRO A 97 -14.10 26.90 16.89
CA PRO A 97 -14.04 27.27 15.47
C PRO A 97 -13.24 26.23 14.66
N ARG A 98 -13.75 24.99 14.60
CA ARG A 98 -13.15 23.82 13.96
C ARG A 98 -14.19 23.15 13.08
N ILE A 99 -13.77 22.69 11.89
CA ILE A 99 -14.64 21.94 10.98
C ILE A 99 -14.44 20.46 11.24
N VAL A 100 -15.45 19.77 11.76
CA VAL A 100 -15.45 18.31 11.91
C VAL A 100 -15.95 17.68 10.61
N THR A 101 -15.22 16.74 10.04
CA THR A 101 -15.47 16.16 8.70
C THR A 101 -15.81 14.66 8.73
N ASN A 102 -15.65 14.02 9.88
CA ASN A 102 -15.97 12.59 10.04
C ASN A 102 -16.33 12.28 11.49
N TYR A 103 -17.27 11.35 11.68
CA TYR A 103 -17.71 10.91 13.01
C TYR A 103 -16.78 9.84 13.62
N ASP A 104 -16.41 8.81 12.85
CA ASP A 104 -15.56 7.70 13.31
C ASP A 104 -14.58 7.25 12.21
N ALA A 105 -13.27 7.43 12.35
CA ALA A 105 -12.57 8.21 13.38
C ALA A 105 -12.98 9.71 13.34
N ILE A 106 -12.92 10.42 14.47
CA ILE A 106 -13.21 11.86 14.51
C ILE A 106 -12.15 12.58 13.67
N ARG A 107 -12.55 13.31 12.63
CA ARG A 107 -11.63 14.11 11.82
C ARG A 107 -11.99 15.58 11.92
N PHE A 108 -11.03 16.44 12.24
CA PHE A 108 -11.28 17.88 12.32
C PHE A 108 -10.11 18.70 11.78
N ILE A 109 -10.45 19.83 11.17
CA ILE A 109 -9.51 20.76 10.52
C ILE A 109 -9.14 21.85 11.53
N ALA A 110 -7.84 22.04 11.75
CA ALA A 110 -7.32 23.14 12.56
C ALA A 110 -7.38 24.48 11.80
N GLN A 111 -7.28 25.58 12.53
CA GLN A 111 -7.22 26.94 11.98
C GLN A 111 -5.83 27.27 11.44
N GLU A 112 -4.80 26.57 11.93
CA GLU A 112 -3.43 26.74 11.44
C GLU A 112 -3.35 26.37 9.95
N ASP A 113 -3.05 27.37 9.14
CA ASP A 113 -2.87 27.26 7.70
C ASP A 113 -1.39 27.37 7.34
N ILE A 114 -0.80 26.25 6.93
CA ILE A 114 0.61 26.19 6.58
C ILE A 114 0.88 26.80 5.19
N LEU A 115 -0.15 27.03 4.36
CA LEU A 115 0.03 27.83 3.14
C LEU A 115 0.38 29.27 3.51
N HIS A 116 -0.34 29.85 4.47
CA HIS A 116 -0.12 31.23 4.91
C HIS A 116 1.32 31.45 5.40
N SER A 117 1.87 30.49 6.17
CA SER A 117 3.26 30.54 6.65
C SER A 117 4.31 30.32 5.55
N SER A 118 3.89 29.86 4.36
CA SER A 118 4.77 29.58 3.22
C SER A 118 4.75 30.69 2.18
N LEU A 119 4.03 31.79 2.43
CA LEU A 119 3.95 32.92 1.51
C LEU A 119 5.15 33.87 1.68
N PRO A 120 5.67 34.45 0.58
CA PRO A 120 6.64 35.52 0.66
C PRO A 120 6.09 36.75 1.42
N PRO A 121 6.96 37.55 2.07
CA PRO A 121 6.54 38.79 2.72
C PRO A 121 5.72 39.69 1.79
N GLY A 122 4.61 40.23 2.29
CA GLY A 122 3.72 41.13 1.55
C GLY A 122 2.74 40.44 0.59
N VAL A 123 2.73 39.11 0.49
CA VAL A 123 1.74 38.35 -0.28
C VAL A 123 0.58 37.93 0.63
N THR A 124 -0.64 38.31 0.27
CA THR A 124 -1.86 37.91 1.00
C THR A 124 -2.39 36.58 0.48
N CYS A 125 -2.73 35.66 1.38
CA CYS A 125 -3.41 34.41 1.03
C CYS A 125 -4.91 34.68 0.81
N PRO A 126 -5.50 34.28 -0.33
CA PRO A 126 -6.95 34.29 -0.47
C PRO A 126 -7.61 33.29 0.50
N ASP A 127 -8.76 33.64 1.07
CA ASP A 127 -9.41 32.80 2.11
C ASP A 127 -9.96 31.47 1.59
N TRP A 128 -10.16 31.35 0.27
CA TRP A 128 -10.73 30.16 -0.37
C TRP A 128 -9.71 29.05 -0.66
N ILE A 129 -8.40 29.35 -0.59
CA ILE A 129 -7.31 28.40 -0.85
C ILE A 129 -6.44 28.27 0.39
N GLY A 130 -6.15 27.05 0.80
CA GLY A 130 -5.36 26.82 2.02
C GLY A 130 -4.83 25.40 2.15
N VAL A 131 -3.84 25.23 3.01
CA VAL A 131 -3.38 23.91 3.44
C VAL A 131 -3.36 23.90 4.95
N ARG A 132 -4.31 23.19 5.56
CA ARG A 132 -4.52 23.20 7.01
C ARG A 132 -4.16 21.87 7.64
N LEU A 133 -3.85 21.90 8.94
CA LEU A 133 -3.69 20.66 9.71
C LEU A 133 -5.05 19.94 9.83
N LEU A 134 -5.02 18.63 9.61
CA LEU A 134 -6.14 17.72 9.75
C LEU A 134 -5.76 16.68 10.81
N TYR A 135 -6.44 16.75 11.94
CA TYR A 135 -6.31 15.77 13.01
C TYR A 135 -7.32 14.63 12.80
N GLU A 136 -6.88 13.41 13.08
CA GLU A 136 -7.70 12.21 13.07
C GLU A 136 -7.56 11.52 14.42
N MET A 137 -8.69 11.29 15.10
CA MET A 137 -8.74 10.71 16.44
C MET A 137 -9.74 9.54 16.45
N ALA A 138 -9.21 8.32 16.48
CA ALA A 138 -10.01 7.11 16.61
C ALA A 138 -10.13 6.73 18.10
N VAL A 139 -11.30 6.99 18.69
CA VAL A 139 -11.63 6.53 20.05
C VAL A 139 -12.12 5.09 19.97
N ARG A 140 -11.37 4.15 20.56
CA ARG A 140 -11.70 2.72 20.50
C ARG A 140 -11.17 1.92 21.68
N PRO A 141 -11.79 0.76 21.96
CA PRO A 141 -11.21 -0.24 22.84
C PRO A 141 -9.89 -0.78 22.26
N ILE A 142 -8.91 -0.99 23.14
CA ILE A 142 -7.61 -1.59 22.87
C ILE A 142 -7.51 -2.89 23.66
N TYR A 143 -7.15 -3.97 22.96
CA TYR A 143 -7.05 -5.31 23.53
C TYR A 143 -5.61 -5.79 23.41
N PHE A 144 -4.79 -5.45 24.41
CA PHE A 144 -3.42 -5.92 24.43
C PHE A 144 -3.27 -7.35 24.94
N PHE A 145 -2.31 -8.09 24.40
CA PHE A 145 -2.08 -9.48 24.75
C PHE A 145 -1.72 -9.60 26.25
N ARG A 146 -2.53 -10.36 26.99
CA ARG A 146 -2.37 -10.59 28.45
C ARG A 146 -2.44 -9.30 29.30
N GLN A 147 -3.18 -8.29 28.84
CA GLN A 147 -3.42 -7.06 29.57
C GLN A 147 -4.92 -6.77 29.65
N GLU A 148 -5.32 -5.98 30.65
CA GLU A 148 -6.71 -5.52 30.77
C GLU A 148 -7.08 -4.60 29.59
N PRO A 149 -8.24 -4.82 28.95
CA PRO A 149 -8.71 -3.92 27.90
C PRO A 149 -8.99 -2.52 28.43
N PHE A 150 -8.70 -1.51 27.61
CA PHE A 150 -8.93 -0.10 27.94
C PHE A 150 -9.40 0.68 26.71
N ILE A 151 -9.82 1.93 26.88
CA ILE A 151 -10.15 2.81 25.75
C ILE A 151 -8.98 3.75 25.50
N ALA A 152 -8.63 3.93 24.23
CA ALA A 152 -7.65 4.93 23.82
C ALA A 152 -8.18 5.81 22.70
N ALA A 153 -7.72 7.05 22.70
CA ALA A 153 -7.70 7.90 21.52
C ALA A 153 -6.42 7.62 20.73
N VAL A 154 -6.56 7.02 19.55
CA VAL A 154 -5.46 6.86 18.59
C VAL A 154 -5.43 8.09 17.70
N ILE A 155 -4.37 8.88 17.81
CA ILE A 155 -4.32 10.23 17.23
C ILE A 155 -3.27 10.31 16.12
N ASP A 156 -3.65 10.87 14.99
CA ASP A 156 -2.77 11.21 13.89
C ASP A 156 -2.97 12.66 13.44
N VAL A 157 -1.96 13.23 12.79
CA VAL A 157 -2.00 14.56 12.18
C VAL A 157 -1.42 14.51 10.77
N ARG A 158 -2.14 15.14 9.84
CA ARG A 158 -1.74 15.30 8.45
C ARG A 158 -2.15 16.67 7.94
N THR A 159 -1.94 16.94 6.65
CA THR A 159 -2.44 18.15 5.99
C THR A 159 -3.66 17.83 5.13
N THR A 160 -4.53 18.82 4.97
CA THR A 160 -5.61 18.80 4.00
C THR A 160 -5.63 20.08 3.21
N ARG A 161 -6.00 19.98 1.93
CA ARG A 161 -6.16 21.13 1.04
C ARG A 161 -7.58 21.66 1.16
N ILE A 162 -7.69 22.98 1.19
CA ILE A 162 -8.93 23.75 1.20
C ILE A 162 -9.07 24.41 -0.17
N LEU A 163 -10.22 24.18 -0.79
CA LEU A 163 -10.71 24.83 -2.02
C LEU A 163 -12.19 25.11 -1.76
N ASP A 164 -12.51 26.34 -1.36
CA ASP A 164 -13.86 26.67 -0.86
C ASP A 164 -14.68 27.56 -1.79
N ARG A 165 -14.20 27.80 -3.01
CA ARG A 165 -14.98 28.46 -4.08
C ARG A 165 -15.64 27.45 -5.00
N THR A 166 -16.86 27.78 -5.42
CA THR A 166 -17.56 27.09 -6.49
C THR A 166 -16.81 27.26 -7.81
N VAL A 167 -17.07 26.39 -8.78
CA VAL A 167 -16.46 26.53 -10.11
C VAL A 167 -16.94 27.81 -10.80
N GLY A 168 -18.19 28.22 -10.59
CA GLY A 168 -18.75 29.47 -11.10
C GLY A 168 -17.97 30.69 -10.62
N GLU A 169 -17.72 30.81 -9.32
CA GLU A 169 -16.88 31.88 -8.77
C GLU A 169 -15.44 31.86 -9.32
N LEU A 170 -14.88 30.67 -9.60
CA LEU A 170 -13.54 30.56 -10.18
C LEU A 170 -13.53 30.99 -11.65
N LEU A 171 -14.57 30.65 -12.42
CA LEU A 171 -14.76 31.08 -13.81
C LEU A 171 -14.84 32.60 -13.93
N GLU A 172 -15.62 33.25 -13.06
CA GLU A 172 -15.73 34.72 -13.01
C GLU A 172 -14.37 35.40 -12.75
N ASN A 173 -13.47 34.71 -12.05
CA ASN A 173 -12.11 35.20 -11.77
C ASN A 173 -11.08 34.77 -12.84
N GLY A 174 -11.50 34.14 -13.93
CA GLY A 174 -10.65 33.77 -15.07
C GLY A 174 -9.91 32.44 -14.92
N PHE A 175 -10.32 31.55 -14.01
CA PHE A 175 -9.81 30.19 -13.93
C PHE A 175 -10.49 29.29 -14.96
N SER A 176 -9.72 28.50 -15.71
CA SER A 176 -10.27 27.46 -16.60
C SER A 176 -10.45 26.13 -15.85
N PRO A 177 -11.68 25.61 -15.67
CA PRO A 177 -11.91 24.31 -15.06
C PRO A 177 -11.69 23.15 -16.03
N VAL A 178 -11.49 23.40 -17.31
CA VAL A 178 -11.29 22.36 -18.34
C VAL A 178 -10.12 21.44 -17.96
N GLY A 179 -10.36 20.14 -17.99
CA GLY A 179 -9.39 19.13 -17.60
C GLY A 179 -9.40 18.76 -16.11
N HIS A 180 -10.11 19.50 -15.27
CA HIS A 180 -10.21 19.24 -13.83
C HIS A 180 -11.48 18.49 -13.45
N TYR A 181 -11.40 17.69 -12.38
CA TYR A 181 -12.58 17.03 -11.83
C TYR A 181 -13.32 17.94 -10.85
N VAL A 182 -14.65 17.83 -10.87
CA VAL A 182 -15.57 18.56 -10.00
C VAL A 182 -16.33 17.60 -9.07
N ALA A 183 -16.74 18.12 -7.92
CA ALA A 183 -17.41 17.38 -6.88
C ALA A 183 -18.52 18.21 -6.23
N THR A 184 -19.60 17.55 -5.83
CA THR A 184 -20.64 18.12 -4.95
C THR A 184 -20.37 17.77 -3.49
N ARG A 185 -21.09 18.40 -2.56
CA ARG A 185 -20.95 18.24 -1.11
C ARG A 185 -22.15 17.48 -0.54
N VAL A 186 -21.94 16.24 -0.07
CA VAL A 186 -23.00 15.36 0.44
C VAL A 186 -22.83 15.06 1.93
N SER A 187 -23.91 15.18 2.71
CA SER A 187 -23.90 14.80 4.13
C SER A 187 -24.04 13.29 4.32
N LYS A 188 -22.93 12.62 4.69
CA LYS A 188 -22.92 11.16 4.93
C LYS A 188 -23.73 10.77 6.17
N TYR A 189 -23.61 11.54 7.25
CA TYR A 189 -24.16 11.18 8.56
C TYR A 189 -25.53 11.81 8.84
N GLN A 190 -25.95 12.78 8.02
CA GLN A 190 -27.14 13.62 8.30
C GLN A 190 -27.06 14.26 9.71
N ASP A 191 -25.83 14.49 10.17
CA ASP A 191 -25.50 15.12 11.43
C ASP A 191 -24.89 16.49 11.11
N PRO A 192 -25.52 17.62 11.47
CA PRO A 192 -25.05 18.96 11.14
C PRO A 192 -23.76 19.32 11.87
N ARG A 193 -23.39 18.57 12.91
CA ARG A 193 -22.08 18.68 13.56
C ARG A 193 -20.95 18.23 12.64
N ILE A 194 -21.26 17.43 11.61
CA ILE A 194 -20.29 16.86 10.69
C ILE A 194 -20.47 17.50 9.32
N ALA A 195 -19.43 18.18 8.85
CA ALA A 195 -19.40 18.81 7.55
C ALA A 195 -19.62 17.79 6.41
N PRO A 196 -20.30 18.19 5.33
CA PRO A 196 -20.45 17.38 4.12
C PRO A 196 -19.10 16.93 3.55
N ARG A 197 -19.10 15.75 2.92
CA ARG A 197 -17.93 15.23 2.18
C ARG A 197 -18.05 15.55 0.70
N ALA A 198 -16.91 15.73 0.04
CA ALA A 198 -16.88 15.80 -1.42
C ALA A 198 -17.26 14.46 -2.04
N GLU A 199 -18.12 14.50 -3.05
CA GLU A 199 -18.49 13.39 -3.92
C GLU A 199 -18.24 13.79 -5.37
N LEU A 200 -17.36 13.05 -6.04
CA LEU A 200 -16.88 13.35 -7.39
C LEU A 200 -18.02 13.14 -8.41
N LEU A 201 -18.20 14.08 -9.33
CA LEU A 201 -19.26 14.05 -10.35
C LEU A 201 -18.73 13.81 -11.77
N GLY A 202 -17.58 14.39 -12.13
CA GLY A 202 -17.02 14.21 -13.47
C GLY A 202 -15.79 15.08 -13.70
N LYS A 203 -15.16 14.91 -14.87
CA LYS A 203 -14.09 15.78 -15.37
C LYS A 203 -14.68 16.78 -16.36
N VAL A 204 -14.35 18.05 -16.22
CA VAL A 204 -14.84 19.11 -17.11
C VAL A 204 -14.14 18.99 -18.47
N GLU A 205 -14.91 18.87 -19.54
CA GLU A 205 -14.42 18.88 -20.93
C GLU A 205 -14.58 20.26 -21.55
N ALA A 206 -15.74 20.89 -21.36
CA ALA A 206 -16.06 22.20 -21.91
C ALA A 206 -16.89 23.01 -20.92
N VAL A 207 -16.90 24.33 -21.14
CA VAL A 207 -17.69 25.29 -20.36
C VAL A 207 -18.58 26.04 -21.32
N GLU A 208 -19.89 25.94 -21.11
CA GLU A 208 -20.92 26.64 -21.87
C GLU A 208 -21.65 27.60 -20.93
N ALA A 209 -21.25 28.88 -20.96
CA ALA A 209 -21.68 29.89 -19.99
C ALA A 209 -21.44 29.44 -18.53
N ASN A 210 -22.51 29.05 -17.81
CA ASN A 210 -22.45 28.59 -16.42
C ASN A 210 -22.63 27.07 -16.28
N THR A 211 -22.75 26.36 -17.40
CA THR A 211 -22.92 24.90 -17.43
C THR A 211 -21.60 24.23 -17.81
N LEU A 212 -21.20 23.23 -17.03
CA LEU A 212 -19.98 22.46 -17.27
C LEU A 212 -20.36 21.14 -17.96
N ALA A 213 -19.84 20.91 -19.16
CA ALA A 213 -19.93 19.62 -19.82
C ALA A 213 -18.92 18.65 -19.19
N LEU A 214 -19.38 17.45 -18.84
CA LEU A 214 -18.58 16.45 -18.15
C LEU A 214 -18.25 15.25 -19.03
N VAL A 215 -17.03 14.76 -18.88
CA VAL A 215 -16.56 13.44 -19.32
C VAL A 215 -16.09 12.65 -18.11
N ASP A 216 -15.99 11.32 -18.22
CA ASP A 216 -15.69 10.44 -17.09
C ASP A 216 -16.59 10.80 -15.89
N SER A 217 -17.91 10.72 -16.13
CA SER A 217 -18.95 11.25 -15.25
C SER A 217 -19.64 10.16 -14.46
N LYS A 218 -19.97 10.44 -13.20
CA LYS A 218 -20.80 9.59 -12.34
C LYS A 218 -22.22 9.48 -12.93
N ASP A 219 -22.79 8.28 -12.92
CA ASP A 219 -24.17 8.01 -13.34
C ASP A 219 -24.52 8.58 -14.73
N HIS A 220 -23.54 8.66 -15.64
CA HIS A 220 -23.66 9.26 -16.98
C HIS A 220 -24.14 10.72 -17.01
N LEU A 221 -23.86 11.50 -15.95
CA LEU A 221 -24.12 12.94 -15.90
C LEU A 221 -23.40 13.68 -17.03
N GLN A 222 -24.15 14.24 -17.97
CA GLN A 222 -23.58 14.98 -19.10
C GLN A 222 -23.12 16.39 -18.73
N SER A 223 -23.81 17.04 -17.80
CA SER A 223 -23.49 18.40 -17.39
C SER A 223 -23.93 18.73 -15.97
N VAL A 224 -23.34 19.79 -15.41
CA VAL A 224 -23.64 20.31 -14.07
C VAL A 224 -23.57 21.84 -14.06
N ASP A 225 -24.30 22.49 -13.16
CA ASP A 225 -24.17 23.93 -12.92
C ASP A 225 -22.86 24.24 -12.17
N ALA A 226 -22.09 25.20 -12.66
CA ALA A 226 -20.79 25.58 -12.08
C ALA A 226 -20.91 26.16 -10.64
N ASN A 227 -22.07 26.70 -10.26
CA ASN A 227 -22.34 27.24 -8.93
C ASN A 227 -22.68 26.17 -7.89
N GLU A 228 -22.99 24.94 -8.32
CA GLU A 228 -23.36 23.84 -7.43
C GLU A 228 -22.21 22.86 -7.16
N VAL A 229 -21.03 23.11 -7.74
CA VAL A 229 -19.90 22.20 -7.70
C VAL A 229 -18.59 22.90 -7.33
N TRP A 230 -17.67 22.13 -6.76
CA TRP A 230 -16.32 22.56 -6.36
C TRP A 230 -15.26 21.74 -7.08
N LEU A 231 -14.08 22.32 -7.29
CA LEU A 231 -12.93 21.56 -7.78
C LEU A 231 -12.46 20.52 -6.76
N GLU A 232 -12.09 19.35 -7.25
CA GLU A 232 -11.45 18.34 -6.42
C GLU A 232 -10.05 18.81 -5.95
N LYS A 233 -9.62 18.36 -4.76
CA LYS A 233 -8.33 18.69 -4.14
C LYS A 233 -7.08 18.42 -4.98
N ARG A 234 -7.18 17.67 -6.09
CA ARG A 234 -6.08 17.48 -7.06
C ARG A 234 -5.86 18.70 -7.95
N ALA A 235 -6.87 19.53 -8.16
CA ALA A 235 -6.76 20.81 -8.86
C ALA A 235 -5.99 21.88 -8.07
N PHE A 236 -5.58 21.59 -6.82
CA PHE A 236 -4.94 22.55 -5.94
C PHE A 236 -3.69 23.22 -6.54
N SER A 237 -2.85 22.49 -7.26
CA SER A 237 -1.66 23.10 -7.89
C SER A 237 -2.05 24.11 -8.98
N ALA A 238 -3.09 23.82 -9.78
CA ALA A 238 -3.62 24.75 -10.76
C ALA A 238 -4.28 25.97 -10.10
N CYS A 239 -5.03 25.75 -9.00
CA CYS A 239 -5.61 26.81 -8.19
C CYS A 239 -4.53 27.70 -7.55
N LEU A 240 -3.42 27.10 -7.10
CA LEU A 240 -2.28 27.82 -6.53
C LEU A 240 -1.61 28.70 -7.59
N ALA A 241 -1.40 28.15 -8.80
CA ALA A 241 -0.88 28.90 -9.95
C ALA A 241 -1.78 30.09 -10.31
N HIS A 242 -3.09 29.87 -10.33
CA HIS A 242 -4.07 30.92 -10.59
C HIS A 242 -4.11 31.99 -9.49
N ALA A 243 -4.05 31.59 -8.23
CA ALA A 243 -4.14 32.51 -7.09
C ALA A 243 -2.90 33.42 -6.93
N PHE A 244 -1.71 32.95 -7.32
CA PHE A 244 -0.44 33.63 -7.03
C PHE A 244 0.39 34.00 -8.28
N GLN A 245 -0.16 33.80 -9.49
CA GLN A 245 0.32 34.24 -10.81
C GLN A 245 1.84 34.53 -10.89
N GLY A 246 2.65 33.48 -11.10
CA GLY A 246 4.10 33.58 -11.28
C GLY A 246 4.95 33.40 -10.01
N LYS A 247 4.32 33.32 -8.82
CA LYS A 247 5.01 32.98 -7.54
C LYS A 247 4.73 31.55 -7.06
N ASP A 248 3.93 30.79 -7.80
CA ASP A 248 3.39 29.49 -7.41
C ASP A 248 4.46 28.40 -7.26
N GLN A 249 5.52 28.43 -8.07
CA GLN A 249 6.61 27.45 -7.94
C GLN A 249 7.38 27.63 -6.63
N LEU A 250 7.68 28.88 -6.25
CA LEU A 250 8.35 29.21 -4.99
C LEU A 250 7.47 28.82 -3.80
N ILE A 251 6.22 29.29 -3.80
CA ILE A 251 5.23 28.99 -2.75
C ILE A 251 5.00 27.47 -2.65
N GLY A 252 4.87 26.78 -3.78
CA GLY A 252 4.70 25.34 -3.84
C GLY A 252 5.89 24.59 -3.25
N SER A 253 7.12 25.04 -3.52
CA SER A 253 8.33 24.47 -2.93
C SER A 253 8.36 24.62 -1.41
N ASP A 254 8.11 25.83 -0.91
CA ASP A 254 8.14 26.11 0.53
C ASP A 254 6.99 25.43 1.27
N LEU A 255 5.81 25.37 0.65
CA LEU A 255 4.68 24.60 1.14
C LEU A 255 5.02 23.10 1.23
N GLU A 256 5.66 22.50 0.22
CA GLU A 256 6.06 21.10 0.31
C GLU A 256 7.14 20.85 1.37
N LYS A 257 8.06 21.80 1.61
CA LYS A 257 9.00 21.73 2.74
C LYS A 257 8.25 21.75 4.09
N ALA A 258 7.27 22.64 4.26
CA ALA A 258 6.45 22.71 5.47
C ALA A 258 5.62 21.42 5.69
N ARG A 259 5.02 20.89 4.61
CA ARG A 259 4.30 19.60 4.64
C ARG A 259 5.22 18.43 4.99
N ALA A 260 6.44 18.42 4.45
CA ALA A 260 7.46 17.43 4.75
C ALA A 260 7.92 17.50 6.21
N ASP A 261 8.12 18.71 6.76
CA ASP A 261 8.47 18.88 8.18
C ASP A 261 7.41 18.27 9.10
N LEU A 262 6.13 18.48 8.81
CA LEU A 262 5.04 17.87 9.57
C LEU A 262 5.10 16.33 9.56
N ARG A 263 5.57 15.71 8.48
CA ARG A 263 5.72 14.25 8.38
C ARG A 263 6.93 13.73 9.17
N SER A 264 7.89 14.59 9.50
CA SER A 264 9.06 14.20 10.30
C SER A 264 8.61 13.63 11.65
N GLY A 265 9.29 12.58 12.13
CA GLY A 265 8.96 11.96 13.42
C GLY A 265 8.88 12.96 14.58
N PRO A 266 9.87 13.87 14.74
CA PRO A 266 9.85 14.88 15.80
C PRO A 266 8.67 15.85 15.73
N THR A 267 8.42 16.49 14.58
CA THR A 267 7.32 17.45 14.46
C THR A 267 5.97 16.74 14.57
N LYS A 268 5.81 15.58 13.94
CA LYS A 268 4.58 14.78 14.03
C LYS A 268 4.25 14.39 15.47
N LEU A 269 5.22 13.83 16.20
CA LEU A 269 5.04 13.45 17.60
C LEU A 269 4.75 14.67 18.49
N ARG A 270 5.45 15.80 18.28
CA ARG A 270 5.20 17.05 19.00
C ARG A 270 3.75 17.50 18.82
N ARG A 271 3.23 17.52 17.59
CA ARG A 271 1.85 17.91 17.28
C ARG A 271 0.81 16.96 17.87
N ILE A 272 1.10 15.66 17.92
CA ILE A 272 0.25 14.67 18.58
C ILE A 272 0.24 14.90 20.11
N ASN A 273 1.40 15.11 20.73
CA ASN A 273 1.47 15.42 22.16
C ASN A 273 0.71 16.71 22.50
N SER A 274 0.89 17.77 21.72
CA SER A 274 0.20 19.04 21.97
C SER A 274 -1.32 18.91 21.92
N ILE A 275 -1.88 18.09 21.02
CA ILE A 275 -3.33 17.88 20.97
C ILE A 275 -3.81 16.99 22.12
N VAL A 276 -3.02 15.98 22.53
CA VAL A 276 -3.31 15.16 23.72
C VAL A 276 -3.31 16.02 24.98
N GLU A 277 -2.30 16.88 25.16
CA GLU A 277 -2.19 17.82 26.29
C GLU A 277 -3.37 18.81 26.29
N PHE A 278 -3.77 19.32 25.12
CA PHE A 278 -4.93 20.17 25.00
C PHE A 278 -6.21 19.49 25.51
N PHE A 279 -6.49 18.26 25.07
CA PHE A 279 -7.65 17.51 25.58
C PHE A 279 -7.47 17.15 27.06
N ALA A 280 -6.28 16.74 27.51
CA ALA A 280 -6.02 16.40 28.91
C ALA A 280 -6.19 17.59 29.87
N SER A 281 -6.03 18.83 29.39
CA SER A 281 -6.20 20.05 30.19
C SER A 281 -7.66 20.42 30.51
N LYS A 282 -8.62 19.67 29.98
CA LYS A 282 -10.06 19.93 30.10
C LYS A 282 -10.77 18.76 30.76
N GLN A 283 -11.92 19.05 31.36
CA GLN A 283 -12.81 18.05 31.91
C GLN A 283 -13.94 17.75 30.91
N TYR A 284 -14.16 16.46 30.65
CA TYR A 284 -15.23 15.98 29.78
C TYR A 284 -16.14 15.01 30.52
N PHE A 285 -17.37 14.90 30.02
CA PHE A 285 -18.37 14.00 30.57
C PHE A 285 -18.92 13.09 29.48
N LEU A 286 -18.94 11.78 29.72
CA LEU A 286 -19.50 10.79 28.80
C LEU A 286 -21.02 10.67 28.97
N ALA A 287 -21.51 10.93 30.17
CA ALA A 287 -22.91 11.01 30.58
C ALA A 287 -22.99 11.96 31.80
N PRO A 288 -24.19 12.41 32.22
CA PRO A 288 -24.34 13.30 33.37
C PRO A 288 -23.62 12.76 34.61
N GLY A 289 -22.70 13.55 35.16
CA GLY A 289 -21.91 13.19 36.34
C GLY A 289 -20.73 12.23 36.11
N ILE A 290 -20.63 11.57 34.94
CA ILE A 290 -19.58 10.58 34.67
C ILE A 290 -18.49 11.20 33.80
N SER A 291 -17.32 11.42 34.40
CA SER A 291 -16.22 12.11 33.73
C SER A 291 -15.21 11.17 33.08
N PHE A 292 -14.46 11.72 32.12
CA PHE A 292 -13.28 11.07 31.55
C PHE A 292 -12.18 12.10 31.24
N LYS A 293 -10.95 11.62 31.17
CA LYS A 293 -9.76 12.42 30.86
C LYS A 293 -8.75 11.65 29.99
N PHE A 294 -7.98 12.40 29.21
CA PHE A 294 -6.88 11.86 28.43
C PHE A 294 -5.65 11.71 29.32
N THR A 295 -4.87 10.66 29.10
CA THR A 295 -3.55 10.50 29.70
C THR A 295 -2.45 10.66 28.64
N PRO A 296 -1.17 10.85 29.05
CA PRO A 296 -0.07 10.92 28.10
C PRO A 296 -0.02 9.72 27.15
N LEU A 297 0.63 9.90 25.99
CA LEU A 297 0.81 8.82 25.03
C LEU A 297 1.46 7.59 25.69
N LEU A 298 0.97 6.42 25.31
CA LEU A 298 1.45 5.15 25.81
C LEU A 298 2.91 4.93 25.40
N SER A 299 3.77 4.68 26.38
CA SER A 299 5.20 4.50 26.21
C SER A 299 5.74 3.27 26.92
N ASP A 300 6.96 2.88 26.55
CA ASP A 300 7.69 1.74 27.12
C ASP A 300 8.04 1.86 28.61
N ASP A 301 7.88 3.05 29.22
CA ASP A 301 8.03 3.23 30.67
C ASP A 301 6.88 2.56 31.44
N SER A 302 5.69 2.55 30.84
CA SER A 302 4.50 1.87 31.35
C SER A 302 4.55 0.37 31.03
N LYS A 303 5.61 -0.34 31.44
CA LYS A 303 5.87 -1.76 31.03
C LYS A 303 4.69 -2.72 31.21
N ARG A 304 3.77 -2.44 32.15
CA ARG A 304 2.54 -3.23 32.35
C ARG A 304 1.48 -3.02 31.27
N GLN A 305 1.48 -1.86 30.61
CA GLN A 305 0.52 -1.45 29.58
C GLN A 305 1.11 -1.37 28.17
N PHE A 306 2.44 -1.35 28.02
CA PHE A 306 3.12 -1.28 26.72
C PHE A 306 3.56 -2.68 26.28
N PRO A 307 3.16 -3.17 25.08
CA PRO A 307 3.62 -4.46 24.59
C PRO A 307 5.14 -4.50 24.34
N PRO A 308 5.81 -5.65 24.45
CA PRO A 308 7.24 -5.73 24.18
C PRO A 308 7.55 -5.46 22.70
N LEU A 309 8.52 -4.58 22.46
CA LEU A 309 9.09 -4.35 21.14
C LEU A 309 10.25 -5.34 20.93
N GLU A 310 10.09 -6.26 19.99
CA GLU A 310 11.11 -7.24 19.64
C GLU A 310 11.74 -6.92 18.28
N LEU A 311 12.93 -7.46 18.01
CA LEU A 311 13.58 -7.35 16.71
C LEU A 311 13.63 -8.73 16.06
N ALA A 312 12.99 -8.88 14.90
CA ALA A 312 13.09 -10.11 14.14
C ALA A 312 14.51 -10.30 13.58
N PRO A 313 15.04 -11.54 13.59
CA PRO A 313 16.36 -11.84 13.05
C PRO A 313 16.40 -11.60 11.54
N LYS A 314 17.54 -11.14 11.02
CA LYS A 314 17.73 -10.98 9.58
C LYS A 314 17.65 -12.34 8.86
N PRO A 315 16.97 -12.42 7.70
CA PRO A 315 16.95 -13.65 6.92
C PRO A 315 18.36 -13.97 6.41
N THR A 316 18.62 -15.27 6.25
CA THR A 316 19.81 -15.80 5.59
C THR A 316 19.43 -16.25 4.18
N TYR A 317 20.20 -15.85 3.18
CA TYR A 317 20.02 -16.24 1.78
C TYR A 317 20.92 -17.44 1.44
N ILE A 318 20.44 -18.31 0.55
CA ILE A 318 21.14 -19.48 0.05
C ILE A 318 21.40 -19.32 -1.46
N PHE A 319 22.62 -19.60 -1.89
CA PHE A 319 23.11 -19.44 -3.27
C PHE A 319 23.55 -20.75 -3.93
N ASP A 320 23.31 -21.90 -3.30
CA ASP A 320 23.50 -23.21 -3.92
C ASP A 320 22.58 -24.29 -3.37
N GLN A 321 22.40 -25.37 -4.13
CA GLN A 321 21.51 -26.48 -3.77
C GLN A 321 21.97 -27.25 -2.53
N THR A 322 23.25 -27.18 -2.15
CA THR A 322 23.73 -27.82 -0.91
C THR A 322 23.43 -27.03 0.35
N GLY A 323 23.01 -25.76 0.22
CA GLY A 323 22.77 -24.89 1.37
C GLY A 323 24.05 -24.41 2.07
N SER A 324 25.23 -24.59 1.45
CA SER A 324 26.53 -24.27 2.05
C SER A 324 26.96 -22.83 1.76
N LYS A 325 26.58 -22.30 0.60
CA LYS A 325 26.84 -20.90 0.23
C LYS A 325 25.71 -20.02 0.74
N THR A 326 25.99 -19.29 1.82
CA THR A 326 24.99 -18.44 2.49
C THR A 326 25.50 -17.03 2.77
N SER A 327 24.58 -16.08 2.85
CA SER A 327 24.88 -14.69 3.23
C SER A 327 23.65 -14.04 3.87
N THR A 328 23.84 -13.03 4.73
CA THR A 328 22.76 -12.16 5.21
C THR A 328 22.55 -10.92 4.32
N TRP A 329 23.34 -10.83 3.24
CA TRP A 329 23.26 -9.78 2.24
C TRP A 329 23.10 -10.40 0.84
N ASN A 330 21.95 -10.15 0.23
CA ASN A 330 21.55 -10.68 -1.07
C ASN A 330 22.54 -10.30 -2.20
N ASP A 331 22.82 -9.02 -2.41
CA ASP A 331 23.66 -8.53 -3.51
C ASP A 331 25.12 -8.98 -3.36
N GLY A 332 25.69 -8.83 -2.16
CA GLY A 332 27.05 -9.26 -1.89
C GLY A 332 27.22 -10.77 -1.92
N GLY A 333 26.22 -11.52 -1.47
CA GLY A 333 26.20 -12.98 -1.58
C GLY A 333 26.12 -13.44 -3.03
N LEU A 334 25.29 -12.78 -3.84
CA LEU A 334 25.17 -13.06 -5.28
C LEU A 334 26.48 -12.75 -6.01
N ASP A 335 27.09 -11.60 -5.72
CA ASP A 335 28.41 -11.23 -6.26
C ASP A 335 29.47 -12.28 -5.94
N GLN A 336 29.45 -12.84 -4.72
CA GLN A 336 30.47 -13.77 -4.26
C GLN A 336 30.25 -15.20 -4.77
N HIS A 337 29.01 -15.67 -4.78
CA HIS A 337 28.68 -17.07 -4.96
C HIS A 337 28.06 -17.42 -6.32
N GLY A 338 27.56 -16.42 -7.04
CA GLY A 338 26.68 -16.62 -8.20
C GLY A 338 25.24 -16.97 -7.77
N PRO A 339 24.31 -17.11 -8.73
CA PRO A 339 22.92 -17.41 -8.44
C PRO A 339 22.72 -18.87 -8.00
N TYR A 340 21.68 -19.13 -7.21
CA TYR A 340 21.28 -20.46 -6.73
C TYR A 340 21.21 -21.51 -7.84
N THR A 341 20.73 -21.11 -9.02
CA THR A 341 20.54 -21.98 -10.19
C THR A 341 21.73 -22.03 -11.16
N ALA A 342 22.87 -21.38 -10.86
CA ALA A 342 23.98 -21.21 -11.81
C ALA A 342 24.39 -22.50 -12.56
N LYS A 343 24.41 -23.64 -11.86
CA LYS A 343 24.84 -24.94 -12.44
C LYS A 343 23.79 -25.62 -13.32
N VAL A 344 22.52 -25.29 -13.15
CA VAL A 344 21.37 -25.95 -13.80
C VAL A 344 20.56 -25.00 -14.68
N PHE A 345 20.99 -23.74 -14.78
CA PHE A 345 20.26 -22.70 -15.48
C PHE A 345 20.28 -22.92 -16.99
N THR A 346 19.09 -22.89 -17.60
CA THR A 346 18.89 -22.91 -19.05
C THR A 346 17.90 -21.80 -19.39
N PRO A 347 18.23 -20.88 -20.31
CA PRO A 347 19.37 -20.87 -21.23
C PRO A 347 20.66 -20.27 -20.64
N ASN A 348 21.79 -20.97 -20.74
CA ASN A 348 23.09 -20.44 -20.31
C ASN A 348 23.81 -19.55 -21.37
N ARG A 349 23.23 -19.48 -22.58
CA ARG A 349 23.63 -18.60 -23.69
C ARG A 349 22.40 -17.87 -24.26
N PRO A 350 21.76 -16.97 -23.50
CA PRO A 350 20.50 -16.36 -23.91
C PRO A 350 20.62 -15.56 -25.21
N LYS A 351 19.57 -15.66 -26.04
CA LYS A 351 19.34 -14.87 -27.24
C LYS A 351 18.29 -13.79 -26.96
N LEU A 352 18.68 -12.53 -27.04
CA LEU A 352 17.83 -11.39 -26.72
C LEU A 352 17.37 -10.68 -28.01
N CYS A 353 16.08 -10.38 -28.15
CA CYS A 353 15.64 -9.42 -29.15
C CYS A 353 15.53 -8.03 -28.51
N VAL A 354 15.98 -6.98 -29.21
CA VAL A 354 16.03 -5.61 -28.70
C VAL A 354 15.13 -4.72 -29.54
N ILE A 355 14.04 -4.24 -28.96
CA ILE A 355 13.16 -3.25 -29.56
C ILE A 355 13.58 -1.86 -29.08
N CYS A 356 13.95 -0.98 -30.00
CA CYS A 356 14.25 0.42 -29.67
C CYS A 356 13.94 1.35 -30.83
N GLN A 357 13.79 2.64 -30.53
CA GLN A 357 13.63 3.66 -31.55
C GLN A 357 14.90 3.79 -32.40
N ARG A 358 14.74 3.96 -33.71
CA ARG A 358 15.85 4.05 -34.66
C ARG A 358 16.87 5.12 -34.26
N GLU A 359 16.40 6.30 -33.87
CA GLU A 359 17.23 7.41 -33.43
C GLU A 359 18.01 7.13 -32.13
N GLN A 360 17.54 6.20 -31.30
CA GLN A 360 18.17 5.85 -30.02
C GLN A 360 19.14 4.65 -30.12
N LYS A 361 19.23 3.98 -31.28
CA LYS A 361 20.01 2.73 -31.46
C LYS A 361 21.42 2.80 -30.86
N GLY A 362 22.20 3.82 -31.24
CA GLY A 362 23.60 3.95 -30.77
C GLY A 362 23.71 4.12 -29.25
N ARG A 363 22.74 4.80 -28.62
CA ARG A 363 22.69 4.94 -27.15
C ARG A 363 22.32 3.60 -26.49
N VAL A 364 21.38 2.87 -27.08
CA VAL A 364 20.99 1.54 -26.60
C VAL A 364 22.13 0.54 -26.75
N GLU A 365 22.90 0.57 -27.84
CA GLU A 365 24.10 -0.27 -28.02
C GLU A 365 25.11 -0.09 -26.88
N GLN A 366 25.43 1.17 -26.53
CA GLN A 366 26.33 1.48 -25.42
C GLN A 366 25.75 1.02 -24.07
N PHE A 367 24.45 1.20 -23.86
CA PHE A 367 23.76 0.73 -22.67
C PHE A 367 23.80 -0.79 -22.55
N LEU A 368 23.56 -1.54 -23.63
CA LEU A 368 23.61 -3.00 -23.63
C LEU A 368 25.01 -3.53 -23.40
N HIS A 369 26.04 -2.88 -23.95
CA HIS A 369 27.42 -3.25 -23.67
C HIS A 369 27.70 -3.17 -22.15
N LYS A 370 27.29 -2.08 -21.49
CA LYS A 370 27.42 -1.92 -20.03
C LYS A 370 26.56 -2.92 -19.26
N PHE A 371 25.35 -3.20 -19.72
CA PHE A 371 24.46 -4.19 -19.11
C PHE A 371 25.06 -5.60 -19.10
N ILE A 372 25.61 -6.03 -20.23
CA ILE A 372 26.14 -7.39 -20.41
C ILE A 372 27.49 -7.53 -19.70
N ASN A 373 28.41 -6.60 -19.94
CA ASN A 373 29.83 -6.72 -19.53
C ASN A 373 30.13 -6.08 -18.17
N GLY A 374 29.25 -5.19 -17.71
CA GLY A 374 29.41 -4.43 -16.47
C GLY A 374 29.94 -3.03 -16.71
N ILE A 375 29.97 -2.25 -15.63
CA ILE A 375 30.50 -0.88 -15.61
C ILE A 375 31.85 -0.90 -14.89
N VAL A 376 32.86 -0.22 -15.43
CA VAL A 376 34.09 0.09 -14.70
C VAL A 376 34.02 1.53 -14.24
N LEU A 377 33.91 1.75 -12.94
CA LEU A 377 33.94 3.09 -12.38
C LEU A 377 35.39 3.58 -12.30
N PRO A 378 35.66 4.87 -12.59
CA PRO A 378 36.97 5.46 -12.35
C PRO A 378 37.40 5.25 -10.89
N THR A 379 38.68 4.93 -10.66
CA THR A 379 39.25 4.75 -9.32
C THR A 379 38.94 5.97 -8.47
N ALA A 380 38.16 5.78 -7.39
CA ALA A 380 37.84 6.87 -6.49
C ALA A 380 39.08 7.25 -5.67
N VAL A 381 39.37 8.56 -5.62
CA VAL A 381 40.11 9.21 -4.51
C VAL A 381 39.51 8.72 -3.18
N PRO A 382 40.31 8.44 -2.13
CA PRO A 382 39.83 7.90 -0.86
C PRO A 382 38.58 8.63 -0.36
N SER A 383 37.53 7.87 -0.06
CA SER A 383 36.31 8.43 0.51
C SER A 383 36.58 9.04 1.89
N TYR A 384 35.70 9.93 2.35
CA TYR A 384 35.70 10.61 3.67
C TYR A 384 35.77 9.66 4.90
N ARG A 385 35.86 8.34 4.69
CA ARG A 385 35.97 7.29 5.73
C ARG A 385 36.96 6.16 5.39
N GLY A 386 37.86 6.34 4.42
CA GLY A 386 38.87 5.33 4.08
C GLY A 386 38.33 4.01 3.49
N ARG A 387 37.03 3.93 3.16
CA ARG A 387 36.45 2.76 2.46
C ARG A 387 36.43 3.02 0.96
N GLN A 388 36.96 2.07 0.19
CA GLN A 388 36.88 2.09 -1.26
C GLN A 388 35.40 2.04 -1.69
N LYS A 389 35.02 2.87 -2.66
CA LYS A 389 33.64 2.95 -3.14
C LYS A 389 33.33 1.66 -3.91
N ARG A 390 32.34 0.87 -3.47
CA ARG A 390 31.99 -0.41 -4.09
C ARG A 390 31.27 -0.18 -5.41
N ASN A 391 31.66 -0.95 -6.43
CA ASN A 391 30.97 -1.03 -7.71
C ASN A 391 29.98 -2.21 -7.65
N TYR A 392 28.69 -1.91 -7.72
CA TYR A 392 27.64 -2.92 -7.56
C TYR A 392 27.36 -3.72 -8.84
N PHE A 393 27.91 -3.28 -9.97
CA PHE A 393 27.66 -3.90 -11.28
C PHE A 393 28.93 -4.04 -12.14
N GLU A 394 30.07 -4.27 -11.49
CA GLU A 394 31.35 -4.49 -12.17
C GLU A 394 31.35 -5.74 -13.05
N LYS A 395 30.69 -6.80 -12.59
CA LYS A 395 30.68 -8.11 -13.25
C LYS A 395 29.77 -8.17 -14.49
N GLY A 396 28.83 -7.24 -14.64
CA GLY A 396 27.79 -7.29 -15.67
C GLY A 396 26.84 -8.46 -15.50
N LEU A 397 25.83 -8.56 -16.37
CA LEU A 397 24.91 -9.69 -16.42
C LEU A 397 25.69 -11.01 -16.62
N LEU A 398 26.64 -11.02 -17.56
CA LEU A 398 27.35 -12.23 -17.98
C LEU A 398 28.07 -12.91 -16.81
N ARG A 399 28.95 -12.18 -16.11
CA ARG A 399 29.79 -12.78 -15.05
C ARG A 399 29.07 -12.86 -13.70
N LYS A 400 28.16 -11.93 -13.38
CA LYS A 400 27.44 -11.94 -12.10
C LYS A 400 26.47 -13.13 -12.00
N TYR A 401 25.86 -13.51 -13.13
CA TYR A 401 24.89 -14.60 -13.21
C TYR A 401 25.46 -15.89 -13.81
N ALA A 402 26.78 -15.97 -13.99
CA ALA A 402 27.49 -17.14 -14.50
C ALA A 402 26.95 -17.65 -15.85
N LEU A 403 26.59 -16.73 -16.75
CA LEU A 403 26.20 -17.04 -18.12
C LEU A 403 27.46 -17.28 -18.98
N GLN A 404 27.35 -18.15 -19.97
CA GLN A 404 28.47 -18.43 -20.89
C GLN A 404 28.60 -17.37 -21.97
N ASP A 405 27.48 -16.88 -22.50
CA ASP A 405 27.43 -15.87 -23.55
C ASP A 405 26.08 -15.14 -23.55
N VAL A 406 25.97 -13.98 -24.18
CA VAL A 406 24.71 -13.27 -24.41
C VAL A 406 24.74 -12.71 -25.83
N THR A 407 23.81 -13.16 -26.67
CA THR A 407 23.67 -12.66 -28.05
C THR A 407 22.40 -11.81 -28.17
N TYR A 408 22.43 -10.79 -29.01
CA TYR A 408 21.27 -9.92 -29.21
C TYR A 408 21.15 -9.37 -30.63
N GLU A 409 19.92 -9.10 -31.06
CA GLU A 409 19.60 -8.51 -32.36
C GLU A 409 18.62 -7.34 -32.21
N PHE A 410 18.82 -6.28 -33.00
CA PHE A 410 18.00 -5.06 -32.96
C PHE A 410 16.86 -5.08 -33.96
N PHE A 411 15.69 -4.68 -33.50
CA PHE A 411 14.52 -4.39 -34.32
C PHE A 411 14.07 -2.96 -34.03
N LEU A 412 14.07 -2.12 -35.06
CA LEU A 412 14.00 -0.67 -34.89
C LEU A 412 12.57 -0.17 -35.12
N ALA A 413 12.01 0.52 -34.12
CA ALA A 413 10.82 1.34 -34.30
C ALA A 413 11.20 2.64 -35.03
N GLU A 414 10.46 2.98 -36.08
CA GLU A 414 10.67 4.21 -36.87
C GLU A 414 10.58 5.48 -36.03
N ASP A 415 9.57 5.54 -35.17
CA ASP A 415 9.23 6.70 -34.35
C ASP A 415 8.69 6.24 -32.98
N ARG A 416 8.32 7.20 -32.13
CA ARG A 416 7.72 6.94 -30.82
C ARG A 416 6.26 6.46 -30.85
N GLN A 417 5.68 6.25 -32.04
CA GLN A 417 4.27 5.90 -32.16
C GLN A 417 4.02 4.41 -31.89
N PRO A 418 2.86 4.05 -31.31
CA PRO A 418 2.40 2.67 -31.11
C PRO A 418 2.59 1.74 -32.32
N ARG A 419 2.27 2.23 -33.52
CA ARG A 419 2.37 1.47 -34.77
C ARG A 419 3.79 1.00 -35.08
N SER A 420 4.79 1.82 -34.75
CA SER A 420 6.20 1.57 -35.08
C SER A 420 6.80 0.51 -34.17
N TYR A 421 6.42 0.53 -32.89
CA TYR A 421 6.77 -0.52 -31.95
C TYR A 421 6.11 -1.86 -32.30
N LYS A 422 4.83 -1.83 -32.74
CA LYS A 422 4.13 -3.03 -33.20
C LYS A 422 4.81 -3.67 -34.41
N GLU A 423 5.26 -2.86 -35.35
CA GLU A 423 5.98 -3.31 -36.53
C GLU A 423 7.36 -3.92 -36.19
N ALA A 424 8.13 -3.27 -35.31
CA ALA A 424 9.39 -3.82 -34.82
C ALA A 424 9.19 -5.17 -34.09
N CYS A 425 8.14 -5.30 -33.28
CA CYS A 425 7.76 -6.57 -32.67
C CYS A 425 7.42 -7.64 -33.71
N ARG A 426 6.66 -7.30 -34.76
CA ARG A 426 6.29 -8.24 -35.83
C ARG A 426 7.54 -8.84 -36.47
N GLN A 427 8.52 -8.02 -36.84
CA GLN A 427 9.78 -8.46 -37.44
C GLN A 427 10.57 -9.41 -36.51
N ALA A 428 10.65 -9.07 -35.22
CA ALA A 428 11.29 -9.93 -34.22
C ALA A 428 10.59 -11.30 -34.09
N LEU A 429 9.25 -11.30 -34.12
CA LEU A 429 8.43 -12.50 -34.00
C LEU A 429 8.46 -13.37 -35.27
N GLU A 430 8.62 -12.77 -36.45
CA GLU A 430 8.82 -13.52 -37.70
C GLU A 430 10.10 -14.35 -37.66
N GLN A 431 11.20 -13.77 -37.18
CA GLN A 431 12.43 -14.53 -36.96
C GLN A 431 12.27 -15.61 -35.88
N HIS A 432 11.51 -15.33 -34.82
CA HIS A 432 11.18 -16.32 -33.78
C HIS A 432 10.41 -17.53 -34.34
N GLY A 433 9.46 -17.26 -35.24
CA GLY A 433 8.71 -18.27 -35.98
C GLY A 433 9.58 -19.07 -36.95
N ALA A 434 10.54 -18.41 -37.59
CA ALA A 434 11.47 -19.01 -38.55
C ALA A 434 12.60 -19.85 -37.92
N GLY A 435 12.61 -20.03 -36.59
CA GLY A 435 13.53 -20.92 -35.88
C GLY A 435 14.54 -20.21 -34.97
N MET A 436 14.69 -18.89 -35.05
CA MET A 436 15.56 -18.11 -34.15
C MET A 436 14.85 -17.84 -32.82
N LYS A 437 14.86 -18.82 -31.91
CA LYS A 437 14.18 -18.70 -30.61
C LYS A 437 14.82 -17.65 -29.70
N TRP A 438 14.11 -16.53 -29.52
CA TRP A 438 14.39 -15.53 -28.49
C TRP A 438 14.04 -16.03 -27.09
N ASP A 439 14.93 -15.80 -26.13
CA ASP A 439 14.74 -16.15 -24.72
C ASP A 439 14.12 -15.00 -23.91
N LEU A 440 14.34 -13.76 -24.33
CA LEU A 440 13.82 -12.55 -23.70
C LEU A 440 13.83 -11.37 -24.68
N ALA A 441 12.88 -10.46 -24.54
CA ALA A 441 12.84 -9.19 -25.25
C ALA A 441 13.28 -8.03 -24.34
N LEU A 442 14.21 -7.22 -24.82
CA LEU A 442 14.58 -5.93 -24.23
C LEU A 442 13.84 -4.82 -24.97
N VAL A 443 13.09 -3.99 -24.27
CA VAL A 443 12.27 -2.95 -24.90
C VAL A 443 12.62 -1.58 -24.33
N GLN A 444 13.11 -0.69 -25.19
CA GLN A 444 13.34 0.70 -24.85
C GLN A 444 12.03 1.50 -24.93
N ILE A 445 11.70 2.21 -23.85
CA ILE A 445 10.57 3.14 -23.75
C ILE A 445 11.04 4.54 -23.34
N GLU A 446 10.12 5.52 -23.33
CA GLU A 446 10.32 6.86 -22.78
C GLU A 446 9.50 6.99 -21.47
N GLU A 447 9.97 7.79 -20.52
CA GLU A 447 9.28 8.02 -19.23
C GLU A 447 7.87 8.60 -19.44
N SER A 448 7.69 9.43 -20.49
CA SER A 448 6.39 10.00 -20.85
C SER A 448 5.33 8.96 -21.23
N PHE A 449 5.74 7.74 -21.65
CA PHE A 449 4.78 6.71 -22.05
C PHE A 449 3.92 6.22 -20.89
N HIS A 450 4.36 6.36 -19.63
CA HIS A 450 3.55 6.01 -18.45
C HIS A 450 2.25 6.82 -18.33
N GLN A 451 2.13 7.94 -19.05
CA GLN A 451 0.95 8.80 -19.07
C GLN A 451 -0.02 8.45 -20.21
N LEU A 452 0.39 7.60 -21.16
CA LEU A 452 -0.43 7.24 -22.30
C LEU A 452 -1.52 6.22 -21.91
N PRO A 453 -2.71 6.29 -22.53
CA PRO A 453 -3.71 5.23 -22.44
C PRO A 453 -3.12 3.88 -22.83
N VAL A 454 -3.60 2.80 -22.21
CA VAL A 454 -3.05 1.44 -22.41
C VAL A 454 -2.99 1.04 -23.89
N SER A 455 -4.04 1.35 -24.67
CA SER A 455 -4.11 1.07 -26.11
C SER A 455 -3.09 1.83 -26.96
N GLN A 456 -2.55 2.94 -26.45
CA GLN A 456 -1.56 3.79 -27.11
C GLN A 456 -0.18 3.70 -26.45
N ASN A 457 0.03 2.80 -25.49
CA ASN A 457 1.26 2.73 -24.73
C ASN A 457 2.20 1.67 -25.32
N PRO A 458 3.37 2.05 -25.86
CA PRO A 458 4.34 1.11 -26.44
C PRO A 458 4.77 -0.02 -25.48
N TYR A 459 4.81 0.25 -24.17
CA TYR A 459 5.11 -0.79 -23.18
C TYR A 459 4.08 -1.92 -23.23
N PHE A 460 2.78 -1.61 -23.15
CA PHE A 460 1.75 -2.64 -23.12
C PHE A 460 1.60 -3.35 -24.47
N ILE A 461 1.77 -2.63 -25.59
CA ILE A 461 1.74 -3.20 -26.94
C ILE A 461 2.83 -4.25 -27.14
N THR A 462 4.07 -3.91 -26.79
CA THR A 462 5.20 -4.83 -26.91
C THR A 462 5.08 -5.98 -25.90
N LYS A 463 4.70 -5.69 -24.64
CA LYS A 463 4.48 -6.69 -23.60
C LYS A 463 3.43 -7.72 -24.03
N GLY A 464 2.27 -7.29 -24.51
CA GLY A 464 1.22 -8.19 -24.99
C GLY A 464 1.67 -9.05 -26.17
N SER A 465 2.36 -8.45 -27.15
CA SER A 465 2.85 -9.14 -28.35
C SER A 465 3.85 -10.26 -28.03
N PHE A 466 4.83 -9.99 -27.16
CA PHE A 466 5.85 -10.98 -26.78
C PHE A 466 5.34 -12.04 -25.82
N LEU A 467 4.50 -11.68 -24.84
CA LEU A 467 3.92 -12.65 -23.93
C LEU A 467 3.05 -13.67 -24.66
N ALA A 468 2.26 -13.23 -25.66
CA ALA A 468 1.49 -14.11 -26.54
C ALA A 468 2.36 -15.20 -27.22
N HIS A 469 3.63 -14.88 -27.46
CA HIS A 469 4.62 -15.79 -28.06
C HIS A 469 5.56 -16.44 -27.04
N GLN A 470 5.19 -16.43 -25.75
CA GLN A 470 5.93 -17.04 -24.66
C GLN A 470 7.33 -16.43 -24.40
N ILE A 471 7.52 -15.16 -24.77
CA ILE A 471 8.78 -14.42 -24.60
C ILE A 471 8.60 -13.39 -23.46
N PRO A 472 9.37 -13.48 -22.36
CA PRO A 472 9.33 -12.48 -21.30
C PRO A 472 9.95 -11.16 -21.77
N VAL A 473 9.46 -10.05 -21.24
CA VAL A 473 9.93 -8.70 -21.59
C VAL A 473 10.57 -8.02 -20.39
N GLN A 474 11.75 -7.44 -20.59
CA GLN A 474 12.38 -6.47 -19.70
C GLN A 474 12.47 -5.10 -20.41
N GLU A 475 11.68 -4.16 -19.94
CA GLU A 475 11.68 -2.78 -20.40
C GLU A 475 12.75 -1.94 -19.69
N PHE A 476 13.18 -0.86 -20.34
CA PHE A 476 13.97 0.21 -19.73
C PHE A 476 13.68 1.55 -20.40
N GLU A 477 13.77 2.61 -19.62
CA GLU A 477 13.61 3.99 -20.10
C GLU A 477 14.89 4.50 -20.74
N ILE A 478 14.79 5.24 -21.84
CA ILE A 478 15.94 5.89 -22.47
C ILE A 478 16.61 6.89 -21.53
N GLU A 479 15.83 7.56 -20.69
CA GLU A 479 16.27 8.47 -19.63
C GLU A 479 17.12 7.73 -18.60
N THR A 480 16.74 6.49 -18.26
CA THR A 480 17.56 5.64 -17.39
C THR A 480 18.85 5.20 -18.09
N ALA A 481 18.82 4.89 -19.38
CA ALA A 481 20.00 4.53 -20.15
C ALA A 481 21.03 5.68 -20.29
N GLN A 482 20.58 6.93 -20.14
CA GLN A 482 21.40 8.14 -20.21
C GLN A 482 22.02 8.56 -18.86
N LYS A 483 21.68 7.88 -17.76
CA LYS A 483 22.29 8.16 -16.45
C LYS A 483 23.80 7.96 -16.49
N ASN A 484 24.51 8.74 -15.68
CA ASN A 484 25.94 8.57 -15.50
C ASN A 484 26.24 7.20 -14.87
N ASP A 485 27.44 6.65 -15.11
CA ASP A 485 27.83 5.31 -14.66
C ASP A 485 27.71 5.09 -13.15
N ARG A 486 27.83 6.16 -12.34
CA ARG A 486 27.70 6.06 -10.88
C ARG A 486 26.28 5.75 -10.44
N GLU A 487 25.27 6.25 -11.16
CA GLU A 487 23.85 5.97 -10.91
C GLU A 487 23.39 4.73 -11.68
N LEU A 488 23.83 4.63 -12.94
CA LEU A 488 23.44 3.57 -13.86
C LEU A 488 23.77 2.17 -13.32
N GLN A 489 24.87 2.01 -12.57
CA GLN A 489 25.21 0.72 -11.93
C GLN A 489 24.07 0.15 -11.08
N TYR A 490 23.31 1.00 -10.38
CA TYR A 490 22.22 0.54 -9.52
C TYR A 490 21.02 0.07 -10.35
N SER A 491 20.68 0.82 -11.40
CA SER A 491 19.63 0.44 -12.35
C SER A 491 19.96 -0.85 -13.07
N LEU A 492 21.19 -0.98 -13.61
CA LEU A 492 21.62 -2.20 -14.31
C LEU A 492 21.68 -3.41 -13.38
N ASN A 493 22.11 -3.23 -12.12
CA ASN A 493 22.12 -4.33 -11.15
C ASN A 493 20.71 -4.87 -10.90
N ASN A 494 19.73 -4.00 -10.67
CA ASN A 494 18.33 -4.41 -10.50
C ASN A 494 17.74 -5.01 -11.79
N MET A 495 18.05 -4.43 -12.95
CA MET A 495 17.60 -4.93 -14.25
C MET A 495 18.14 -6.34 -14.53
N ALA A 496 19.41 -6.61 -14.21
CA ALA A 496 20.02 -7.92 -14.43
C ALA A 496 19.39 -9.00 -13.54
N LEU A 497 19.06 -8.63 -12.30
CA LEU A 497 18.35 -9.50 -11.36
C LEU A 497 16.98 -9.92 -11.90
N ALA A 498 16.17 -8.95 -12.33
CA ALA A 498 14.86 -9.22 -12.91
C ALA A 498 14.96 -9.99 -14.23
N THR A 499 15.95 -9.67 -15.08
CA THR A 499 16.20 -10.36 -16.36
C THR A 499 16.52 -11.84 -16.14
N TYR A 500 17.43 -12.16 -15.20
CA TYR A 500 17.75 -13.54 -14.88
C TYR A 500 16.52 -14.30 -14.34
N ALA A 501 15.72 -13.67 -13.47
CA ALA A 501 14.50 -14.26 -12.95
C ALA A 501 13.40 -14.49 -14.02
N LYS A 502 13.26 -13.55 -14.96
CA LYS A 502 12.36 -13.64 -16.13
C LYS A 502 12.71 -14.80 -17.05
N MET A 503 13.99 -15.08 -17.23
CA MET A 503 14.48 -16.25 -17.96
C MET A 503 14.42 -17.56 -17.14
N ASN A 504 13.64 -17.58 -16.05
CA ASN A 504 13.41 -18.70 -15.15
C ASN A 504 14.59 -19.03 -14.20
N GLY A 505 15.52 -18.09 -14.01
CA GLY A 505 16.60 -18.23 -13.05
C GLY A 505 16.13 -17.97 -11.63
N ILE A 506 16.74 -18.65 -10.66
CA ILE A 506 16.56 -18.39 -9.23
C ILE A 506 17.86 -17.74 -8.72
N PRO A 507 17.84 -16.44 -8.37
CA PRO A 507 18.99 -15.74 -7.83
C PRO A 507 19.44 -16.29 -6.47
N TRP A 508 18.50 -16.45 -5.55
CA TRP A 508 18.73 -16.97 -4.20
C TRP A 508 17.43 -17.53 -3.61
N LEU A 509 17.55 -18.35 -2.56
CA LEU A 509 16.45 -18.78 -1.69
C LEU A 509 16.65 -18.28 -0.26
N LEU A 510 15.64 -18.38 0.60
CA LEU A 510 15.73 -18.12 2.03
C LEU A 510 16.11 -19.40 2.76
N LYS A 511 16.92 -19.30 3.81
CA LYS A 511 17.14 -20.40 4.73
C LYS A 511 15.89 -20.62 5.58
N ALA A 512 15.10 -21.62 5.22
CA ALA A 512 14.02 -22.12 6.06
C ALA A 512 14.58 -22.98 7.20
N ASN A 513 13.93 -22.93 8.37
CA ASN A 513 14.15 -23.94 9.39
C ASN A 513 13.47 -25.23 8.93
N PRO A 514 14.11 -26.40 9.02
CA PRO A 514 13.46 -27.66 8.71
C PRO A 514 12.27 -27.84 9.65
N THR A 515 11.06 -27.76 9.12
CA THR A 515 9.81 -28.05 9.84
C THR A 515 9.31 -29.44 9.44
N ILE A 516 8.55 -30.08 10.33
CA ILE A 516 7.87 -31.35 10.04
C ILE A 516 6.83 -31.17 8.92
N ALA A 517 6.29 -29.95 8.75
CA ALA A 517 5.26 -29.66 7.77
C ALA A 517 5.82 -29.18 6.42
N HIS A 518 5.17 -29.62 5.33
CA HIS A 518 5.26 -29.00 4.01
C HIS A 518 4.57 -27.63 4.07
N GLU A 519 5.33 -26.55 3.95
CA GLU A 519 4.77 -25.20 4.06
C GLU A 519 4.56 -24.55 2.70
N LEU A 520 3.35 -24.01 2.49
CA LEU A 520 2.99 -23.18 1.36
C LEU A 520 2.47 -21.82 1.81
N ILE A 521 2.99 -20.78 1.19
CA ILE A 521 2.59 -19.39 1.39
C ILE A 521 1.93 -18.88 0.12
N ILE A 522 0.66 -18.50 0.26
CA ILE A 522 -0.28 -18.12 -0.79
C ILE A 522 -0.50 -16.61 -0.69
N GLY A 523 0.03 -15.85 -1.64
CA GLY A 523 -0.17 -14.41 -1.72
C GLY A 523 -1.37 -14.03 -2.58
N LEU A 524 -2.22 -13.13 -2.12
CA LEU A 524 -3.38 -12.62 -2.86
C LEU A 524 -3.23 -11.11 -3.06
N GLY A 525 -3.26 -10.68 -4.32
CA GLY A 525 -3.11 -9.28 -4.72
C GLY A 525 -4.28 -8.83 -5.58
N SER A 526 -4.47 -7.51 -5.70
CA SER A 526 -5.55 -6.95 -6.51
C SER A 526 -5.13 -5.66 -7.18
N ALA A 527 -5.70 -5.38 -8.34
CA ALA A 527 -5.58 -4.12 -9.03
C ALA A 527 -6.97 -3.62 -9.41
N ASN A 528 -7.23 -2.33 -9.21
CA ASN A 528 -8.40 -1.70 -9.81
C ASN A 528 -7.99 -1.22 -11.19
N ILE A 529 -8.72 -1.67 -12.22
CA ILE A 529 -8.54 -1.24 -13.60
C ILE A 529 -9.81 -0.46 -13.96
N ALA A 530 -9.63 0.77 -14.41
CA ALA A 530 -10.72 1.64 -14.81
C ALA A 530 -10.27 2.45 -16.02
N ASP A 531 -11.18 2.73 -16.95
CA ASP A 531 -10.99 3.78 -17.92
C ASP A 531 -11.41 5.11 -17.26
N GLY A 532 -10.46 5.96 -16.92
CA GLY A 532 -10.71 7.14 -16.09
C GLY A 532 -10.82 6.82 -14.57
N ARG A 533 -11.45 7.73 -13.82
CA ARG A 533 -11.60 7.68 -12.35
C ARG A 533 -13.02 7.42 -11.88
N LEU A 534 -14.00 7.75 -12.71
CA LEU A 534 -15.42 7.54 -12.45
C LEU A 534 -16.05 6.52 -13.41
N GLY A 535 -15.35 6.18 -14.49
CA GLY A 535 -15.69 5.06 -15.35
C GLY A 535 -15.72 3.75 -14.56
N ASP A 536 -16.40 2.76 -15.13
CA ASP A 536 -16.60 1.47 -14.50
C ASP A 536 -15.24 0.87 -14.10
N SER A 537 -14.97 0.90 -12.80
CA SER A 537 -13.75 0.32 -12.25
C SER A 537 -14.01 -1.14 -12.00
N GLU A 538 -13.49 -2.00 -12.86
CA GLU A 538 -13.44 -3.41 -12.56
C GLU A 538 -12.25 -3.69 -11.65
N ARG A 539 -12.55 -4.17 -10.45
CA ARG A 539 -11.51 -4.71 -9.58
C ARG A 539 -11.12 -6.08 -10.11
N TYR A 540 -9.92 -6.14 -10.67
CA TYR A 540 -9.27 -7.39 -11.03
C TYR A 540 -8.49 -7.93 -9.84
N VAL A 541 -8.74 -9.18 -9.49
CA VAL A 541 -7.95 -9.87 -8.47
C VAL A 541 -6.89 -10.72 -9.19
N GLY A 542 -5.62 -10.49 -8.86
CA GLY A 542 -4.53 -11.33 -9.31
C GLY A 542 -4.49 -12.56 -8.44
N ILE A 543 -4.83 -13.70 -9.02
CA ILE A 543 -4.95 -14.92 -8.24
C ILE A 543 -3.60 -15.63 -8.10
N THR A 544 -3.23 -15.74 -6.83
CA THR A 544 -2.20 -16.52 -6.13
C THR A 544 -0.80 -16.68 -6.73
N THR A 545 0.15 -16.03 -6.07
CA THR A 545 1.56 -16.45 -6.01
C THR A 545 1.73 -17.54 -4.92
N VAL A 546 2.31 -18.70 -5.25
CA VAL A 546 2.59 -19.77 -4.27
C VAL A 546 4.08 -19.87 -4.02
N PHE A 547 4.48 -19.89 -2.76
CA PHE A 547 5.87 -20.08 -2.34
C PHE A 547 5.96 -21.22 -1.34
N SER A 548 7.09 -21.92 -1.31
CA SER A 548 7.46 -22.78 -0.18
C SER A 548 8.05 -21.95 0.96
N GLY A 549 8.22 -22.56 2.14
CA GLY A 549 8.79 -21.89 3.32
C GLY A 549 10.19 -21.27 3.14
N ASP A 550 10.98 -21.80 2.21
CA ASP A 550 12.30 -21.25 1.80
C ASP A 550 12.19 -20.12 0.75
N GLY A 551 10.97 -19.68 0.44
CA GLY A 551 10.72 -18.63 -0.55
C GLY A 551 10.87 -19.09 -2.00
N ASN A 552 11.06 -20.39 -2.27
CA ASN A 552 11.04 -20.85 -3.65
C ASN A 552 9.64 -20.63 -4.25
N TYR A 553 9.60 -19.90 -5.36
CA TYR A 553 8.35 -19.53 -6.00
C TYR A 553 7.85 -20.68 -6.88
N HIS A 554 6.79 -21.35 -6.43
CA HIS A 554 6.12 -22.41 -7.16
C HIS A 554 5.09 -21.77 -8.11
N LEU A 555 5.48 -21.55 -9.36
CA LEU A 555 4.52 -21.09 -10.36
C LEU A 555 3.58 -22.21 -10.76
N THR A 556 2.34 -22.01 -10.37
CA THR A 556 1.20 -22.76 -10.86
C THR A 556 0.55 -21.86 -11.91
N ASN A 557 0.25 -22.41 -13.11
CA ASN A 557 -0.36 -21.73 -14.27
C ASN A 557 -1.76 -21.16 -13.98
N VAL A 558 -1.83 -20.26 -13.02
CA VAL A 558 -3.02 -19.94 -12.23
C VAL A 558 -3.26 -18.44 -12.18
N SER A 559 -2.28 -17.65 -12.64
CA SER A 559 -2.39 -16.21 -12.80
C SER A 559 -3.48 -15.86 -13.81
N ARG A 560 -4.69 -15.64 -13.29
CA ARG A 560 -5.82 -15.04 -14.00
C ARG A 560 -6.16 -13.75 -13.27
N ALA A 561 -6.48 -12.73 -14.06
CA ALA A 561 -7.15 -11.55 -13.56
C ALA A 561 -8.64 -11.79 -13.77
N VAL A 562 -9.40 -11.85 -12.68
CA VAL A 562 -10.86 -11.98 -12.73
C VAL A 562 -11.49 -10.81 -12.01
N THR A 563 -12.71 -10.46 -12.41
CA THR A 563 -13.53 -9.51 -11.68
C THR A 563 -13.80 -9.99 -10.25
N ILE A 564 -14.05 -9.05 -9.35
CA ILE A 564 -14.25 -9.35 -7.91
C ILE A 564 -15.42 -10.32 -7.66
N ASP A 565 -16.45 -10.32 -8.49
CA ASP A 565 -17.60 -11.24 -8.34
C ASP A 565 -17.25 -12.68 -8.69
N CYS A 566 -16.28 -12.87 -9.60
CA CYS A 566 -15.76 -14.17 -9.97
C CYS A 566 -14.60 -14.64 -9.07
N TYR A 567 -14.14 -13.79 -8.14
CA TYR A 567 -12.95 -14.03 -7.33
C TYR A 567 -13.00 -15.36 -6.55
N GLN A 568 -14.08 -15.63 -5.81
CA GLN A 568 -14.09 -16.77 -4.88
C GLN A 568 -13.93 -18.10 -5.63
N LYS A 569 -14.68 -18.27 -6.71
CA LYS A 569 -14.60 -19.45 -7.57
C LYS A 569 -13.19 -19.60 -8.17
N ALA A 570 -12.68 -18.54 -8.78
CA ALA A 570 -11.37 -18.57 -9.42
C ALA A 570 -10.23 -18.78 -8.40
N PHE A 571 -10.33 -18.23 -7.19
CA PHE A 571 -9.39 -18.46 -6.09
C PHE A 571 -9.36 -19.92 -5.65
N LEU A 572 -10.50 -20.59 -5.53
CA LEU A 572 -10.55 -22.00 -5.15
C LEU A 572 -10.02 -22.92 -6.26
N GLU A 573 -10.36 -22.65 -7.52
CA GLU A 573 -9.81 -23.39 -8.68
C GLU A 573 -8.29 -23.23 -8.77
N ALA A 574 -7.81 -22.02 -8.56
CA ALA A 574 -6.41 -21.67 -8.50
C ALA A 574 -5.67 -22.43 -7.41
N LEU A 575 -6.20 -22.37 -6.19
CA LEU A 575 -5.64 -23.04 -5.03
C LEU A 575 -5.62 -24.56 -5.24
N ARG A 576 -6.68 -25.15 -5.80
CA ARG A 576 -6.73 -26.59 -6.13
C ARG A 576 -5.60 -26.96 -7.06
N LYS A 577 -5.47 -26.29 -8.20
CA LYS A 577 -4.40 -26.54 -9.18
C LYS A 577 -3.02 -26.37 -8.56
N ALA A 578 -2.87 -25.36 -7.71
CA ALA A 578 -1.62 -25.08 -7.05
C ALA A 578 -1.19 -26.17 -6.08
N VAL A 579 -2.06 -26.51 -5.14
CA VAL A 579 -1.80 -27.53 -4.13
C VAL A 579 -1.60 -28.89 -4.79
N SER A 580 -2.43 -29.28 -5.76
CA SER A 580 -2.26 -30.54 -6.49
C SER A 580 -0.92 -30.63 -7.21
N LYS A 581 -0.43 -29.53 -7.79
CA LYS A 581 0.88 -29.52 -8.45
C LYS A 581 2.02 -29.68 -7.45
N VAL A 582 1.98 -28.94 -6.35
CA VAL A 582 3.00 -29.07 -5.29
C VAL A 582 2.98 -30.46 -4.69
N GLN A 583 1.79 -31.00 -4.40
CA GLN A 583 1.58 -32.36 -3.89
C GLN A 583 2.27 -33.40 -4.78
N GLN A 584 2.12 -33.28 -6.11
CA GLN A 584 2.79 -34.16 -7.08
C GLN A 584 4.31 -33.95 -7.09
N ASP A 585 4.77 -32.70 -7.10
CA ASP A 585 6.20 -32.37 -7.18
C ASP A 585 6.98 -32.76 -5.92
N MET A 586 6.34 -32.64 -4.76
CA MET A 586 6.91 -32.94 -3.45
C MET A 586 6.55 -34.34 -2.94
N ASN A 587 5.79 -35.11 -3.73
CA ASN A 587 5.37 -36.48 -3.43
C ASN A 587 4.78 -36.65 -2.01
N TRP A 588 3.78 -35.83 -1.65
CA TRP A 588 3.16 -35.86 -0.33
C TRP A 588 2.54 -37.22 -0.02
N GLN A 589 2.81 -37.73 1.19
CA GLN A 589 2.27 -38.99 1.68
C GLN A 589 1.00 -38.77 2.52
N PRO A 590 0.10 -39.77 2.62
CA PRO A 590 -1.02 -39.69 3.54
C PRO A 590 -0.56 -39.40 4.98
N LYS A 591 -1.26 -38.49 5.66
CA LYS A 591 -0.95 -37.95 6.99
C LYS A 591 0.29 -37.06 7.07
N ASP A 592 0.89 -36.68 5.94
CA ASP A 592 1.88 -35.60 5.95
C ASP A 592 1.27 -34.33 6.55
N HIS A 593 2.07 -33.61 7.33
CA HIS A 593 1.70 -32.31 7.86
C HIS A 593 1.84 -31.26 6.75
N VAL A 594 0.79 -30.47 6.53
CA VAL A 594 0.78 -29.42 5.52
C VAL A 594 0.38 -28.11 6.18
N ARG A 595 1.16 -27.05 5.99
CA ARG A 595 0.83 -25.72 6.48
C ARG A 595 0.53 -24.78 5.32
N LEU A 596 -0.65 -24.18 5.33
CA LEU A 596 -1.08 -23.17 4.36
C LEU A 596 -1.18 -21.80 5.02
N VAL A 597 -0.33 -20.87 4.60
CA VAL A 597 -0.34 -19.48 5.06
C VAL A 597 -0.83 -18.58 3.93
N PHE A 598 -1.94 -17.89 4.15
CA PHE A 598 -2.54 -16.97 3.19
C PHE A 598 -2.22 -15.53 3.57
N HIS A 599 -1.68 -14.75 2.63
CA HIS A 599 -1.47 -13.31 2.77
C HIS A 599 -2.42 -12.54 1.85
N ALA A 600 -3.18 -11.59 2.40
CA ALA A 600 -4.00 -10.68 1.62
C ALA A 600 -3.84 -9.24 2.12
N SER A 601 -3.68 -8.27 1.21
CA SER A 601 -3.59 -6.85 1.54
C SER A 601 -4.89 -6.07 1.29
N PHE A 602 -5.67 -6.48 0.29
CA PHE A 602 -6.83 -5.72 -0.20
C PHE A 602 -8.15 -6.03 0.51
N LYS A 603 -8.22 -7.12 1.29
CA LYS A 603 -9.43 -7.52 2.02
C LYS A 603 -9.13 -8.38 3.25
N ARG A 604 -10.15 -8.51 4.09
CA ARG A 604 -10.24 -9.57 5.11
C ARG A 604 -10.78 -10.84 4.48
N PHE A 605 -10.36 -12.00 4.98
CA PHE A 605 -10.98 -13.28 4.61
C PHE A 605 -12.38 -13.38 5.21
N ARG A 606 -13.36 -13.75 4.39
CA ARG A 606 -14.74 -14.03 4.84
C ARG A 606 -14.83 -15.45 5.38
N GLN A 607 -15.83 -15.69 6.23
CA GLN A 607 -16.08 -17.01 6.82
C GLN A 607 -16.26 -18.08 5.74
N ASP A 608 -17.07 -17.78 4.71
CA ASP A 608 -17.38 -18.73 3.65
C ASP A 608 -16.14 -19.09 2.83
N GLU A 609 -15.23 -18.12 2.60
CA GLU A 609 -13.96 -18.36 1.91
C GLU A 609 -13.07 -19.31 2.72
N VAL A 610 -12.97 -19.10 4.03
CA VAL A 610 -12.20 -19.96 4.93
C VAL A 610 -12.78 -21.38 4.93
N ASN A 611 -14.11 -21.51 4.97
CA ASN A 611 -14.77 -22.80 4.94
C ASN A 611 -14.55 -23.53 3.60
N SER A 612 -14.62 -22.81 2.47
CA SER A 612 -14.34 -23.37 1.16
C SER A 612 -12.90 -23.87 1.01
N VAL A 613 -11.92 -23.18 1.59
CA VAL A 613 -10.52 -23.63 1.60
C VAL A 613 -10.36 -24.92 2.40
N LYS A 614 -11.00 -25.02 3.57
CA LYS A 614 -10.96 -26.23 4.40
C LYS A 614 -11.60 -27.42 3.69
N LEU A 615 -12.74 -27.20 3.03
CA LEU A 615 -13.42 -28.22 2.23
C LEU A 615 -12.52 -28.70 1.08
N LEU A 616 -11.94 -27.76 0.32
CA LEU A 616 -11.01 -28.08 -0.78
C LEU A 616 -9.88 -29.00 -0.33
N MET A 617 -9.24 -28.70 0.80
CA MET A 617 -8.13 -29.51 1.29
C MET A 617 -8.57 -30.90 1.74
N SER A 618 -9.77 -31.03 2.32
CA SER A 618 -10.32 -32.35 2.67
C SER A 618 -10.60 -33.22 1.45
N GLU A 619 -10.91 -32.63 0.30
CA GLU A 619 -11.10 -33.35 -0.97
C GLU A 619 -9.79 -33.78 -1.63
N LEU A 620 -8.69 -33.04 -1.39
CA LEU A 620 -7.39 -33.32 -2.02
C LEU A 620 -6.64 -34.50 -1.41
N GLY A 621 -6.97 -34.88 -0.18
CA GLY A 621 -6.40 -36.06 0.47
C GLY A 621 -6.48 -36.02 1.98
N ASN A 622 -6.02 -37.11 2.59
CA ASN A 622 -5.95 -37.25 4.04
C ASN A 622 -4.63 -36.68 4.56
N TYR A 623 -4.61 -35.37 4.83
CA TYR A 623 -3.45 -34.62 5.33
C TYR A 623 -3.75 -33.95 6.67
N GLU A 624 -2.72 -33.75 7.50
CA GLU A 624 -2.83 -32.94 8.71
C GLU A 624 -2.58 -31.47 8.38
N VAL A 625 -3.66 -30.73 8.10
CA VAL A 625 -3.56 -29.37 7.55
C VAL A 625 -3.70 -28.28 8.62
N GLU A 626 -2.69 -27.43 8.70
CA GLU A 626 -2.70 -26.18 9.45
C GLU A 626 -2.97 -24.97 8.55
N TYR A 627 -3.78 -24.02 9.01
CA TYR A 627 -4.15 -22.82 8.26
C TYR A 627 -3.81 -21.55 9.03
N ALA A 628 -3.22 -20.57 8.35
CA ALA A 628 -3.10 -19.20 8.81
C ALA A 628 -3.64 -18.24 7.73
N PHE A 629 -4.64 -17.43 8.05
CA PHE A 629 -5.22 -16.46 7.14
C PHE A 629 -4.88 -15.06 7.64
N LEU A 630 -3.84 -14.46 7.04
CA LEU A 630 -3.23 -13.23 7.48
C LEU A 630 -3.62 -12.07 6.58
N GLN A 631 -4.20 -11.04 7.17
CA GLN A 631 -4.39 -9.74 6.52
C GLN A 631 -3.17 -8.85 6.80
N LEU A 632 -2.63 -8.23 5.75
CA LEU A 632 -1.49 -7.34 5.79
C LEU A 632 -1.96 -5.93 5.42
N SER A 633 -2.16 -5.08 6.43
CA SER A 633 -2.72 -3.73 6.22
C SER A 633 -1.62 -2.67 6.33
N GLU A 634 -1.40 -1.89 5.28
CA GLU A 634 -0.59 -0.66 5.32
C GLU A 634 -1.43 0.55 5.79
N GLN A 635 -2.75 0.48 5.60
CA GLN A 635 -3.68 1.56 5.95
C GLN A 635 -4.36 1.27 7.30
N HIS A 636 -3.81 1.84 8.37
CA HIS A 636 -4.37 1.81 9.72
C HIS A 636 -3.87 3.00 10.53
N PRO A 637 -4.52 3.36 11.66
CA PRO A 637 -4.19 4.56 12.41
C PRO A 637 -2.99 4.41 13.35
N TYR A 638 -2.41 3.21 13.48
CA TYR A 638 -1.35 2.94 14.47
C TYR A 638 0.02 3.41 13.98
N LEU A 639 0.69 4.23 14.79
CA LEU A 639 2.05 4.73 14.58
C LEU A 639 2.93 4.35 15.77
N LEU A 640 4.21 4.10 15.49
CA LEU A 640 5.22 3.78 16.48
C LEU A 640 6.39 4.76 16.31
N PHE A 641 6.83 5.35 17.42
CA PHE A 641 7.93 6.32 17.45
C PHE A 641 9.04 5.79 18.35
N ASP A 642 10.29 5.82 17.88
CA ASP A 642 11.48 5.51 18.68
C ASP A 642 12.30 6.79 18.90
N LYS A 643 12.11 7.47 20.04
CA LYS A 643 12.82 8.72 20.38
C LYS A 643 14.34 8.57 20.44
N SER A 644 14.86 7.35 20.59
CA SER A 644 16.30 7.08 20.58
C SER A 644 16.89 7.09 19.16
N GLN A 645 16.04 7.00 18.13
CA GLN A 645 16.46 6.99 16.74
C GLN A 645 16.74 8.41 16.22
N SER A 646 18.03 8.74 16.08
CA SER A 646 18.50 10.00 15.50
C SER A 646 18.37 10.07 13.97
N GLY A 647 18.03 8.97 13.30
CA GLY A 647 17.87 8.89 11.85
C GLY A 647 19.19 8.60 11.12
N VAL A 648 19.15 8.62 9.80
CA VAL A 648 20.30 8.35 8.92
C VAL A 648 20.53 9.56 8.02
N VAL A 649 21.80 9.94 7.81
CA VAL A 649 22.13 11.02 6.88
C VAL A 649 21.91 10.53 5.45
N ASP A 650 21.04 11.24 4.73
CA ASP A 650 20.80 11.00 3.32
C ASP A 650 22.02 11.41 2.47
N PHE A 651 22.38 10.56 1.52
CA PHE A 651 23.60 10.76 0.76
C PHE A 651 23.52 11.95 -0.19
N GLU A 652 22.36 12.17 -0.82
CA GLU A 652 22.14 13.20 -1.84
C GLU A 652 21.92 14.57 -1.19
N THR A 653 20.97 14.64 -0.26
CA THR A 653 20.54 15.91 0.35
C THR A 653 21.40 16.32 1.55
N LYS A 654 22.22 15.41 2.11
CA LYS A 654 22.94 15.58 3.39
C LYS A 654 22.05 15.86 4.60
N ARG A 655 20.74 15.78 4.44
CA ARG A 655 19.76 15.93 5.51
C ARG A 655 19.49 14.59 6.18
N THR A 656 19.01 14.62 7.41
CA THR A 656 18.69 13.40 8.16
C THR A 656 17.29 12.90 7.79
N LYS A 657 17.19 11.61 7.49
CA LYS A 657 15.92 10.90 7.22
C LYS A 657 15.62 9.86 8.29
N GLY A 658 14.34 9.54 8.48
CA GLY A 658 13.90 8.50 9.41
C GLY A 658 14.15 8.80 10.89
N VAL A 659 14.22 10.07 11.29
CA VAL A 659 14.27 10.46 12.71
C VAL A 659 13.00 9.97 13.40
N PHE A 660 13.15 9.32 14.55
CA PHE A 660 12.12 8.60 15.32
C PHE A 660 11.47 7.39 14.62
N ALA A 661 11.98 6.96 13.47
CA ALA A 661 11.49 5.75 12.82
C ALA A 661 11.98 4.49 13.58
N PRO A 662 11.11 3.56 13.98
CA PRO A 662 11.55 2.29 14.53
C PRO A 662 12.46 1.54 13.56
N LYS A 663 13.35 0.68 14.09
CA LYS A 663 14.23 -0.13 13.24
C LYS A 663 13.40 -1.06 12.35
N ARG A 664 13.85 -1.27 11.11
CA ARG A 664 13.32 -2.34 10.27
C ARG A 664 13.46 -3.67 11.02
N ALA A 665 12.47 -4.55 10.85
CA ALA A 665 12.29 -5.81 11.57
C ALA A 665 11.74 -5.69 13.00
N SER A 666 11.46 -4.48 13.50
CA SER A 666 10.81 -4.32 14.80
C SER A 666 9.38 -4.83 14.77
N THR A 667 9.02 -5.67 15.74
CA THR A 667 7.70 -6.27 15.92
C THR A 667 7.12 -5.89 17.27
N LEU A 668 5.86 -5.46 17.30
CA LEU A 668 5.12 -5.15 18.51
C LEU A 668 3.84 -5.97 18.52
N GLN A 669 3.75 -6.96 19.41
CA GLN A 669 2.57 -7.82 19.50
C GLN A 669 1.42 -7.08 20.19
N LEU A 670 0.41 -6.67 19.41
CA LEU A 670 -0.77 -6.02 19.96
C LEU A 670 -1.65 -7.04 20.67
N SER A 671 -2.01 -8.16 20.02
CA SER A 671 -2.90 -9.17 20.62
C SER A 671 -2.46 -10.59 20.27
N LYS A 672 -3.24 -11.61 20.69
CA LYS A 672 -3.05 -13.01 20.23
C LYS A 672 -3.08 -13.15 18.70
N ARG A 673 -3.72 -12.21 18.00
CA ARG A 673 -3.99 -12.27 16.55
C ARG A 673 -3.59 -10.99 15.81
N ALA A 674 -2.85 -10.08 16.45
CA ALA A 674 -2.46 -8.81 15.83
C ALA A 674 -1.03 -8.40 16.20
N VAL A 675 -0.24 -8.01 15.19
CA VAL A 675 1.16 -7.55 15.34
C VAL A 675 1.40 -6.32 14.46
N LEU A 676 2.10 -5.32 14.97
CA LEU A 676 2.72 -4.28 14.15
C LEU A 676 4.12 -4.73 13.74
N LEU A 677 4.43 -4.71 12.45
CA LEU A 677 5.73 -5.07 11.89
C LEU A 677 6.31 -3.89 11.10
N CYS A 678 7.48 -3.39 11.52
CA CYS A 678 8.17 -2.31 10.85
C CYS A 678 8.99 -2.87 9.67
N LEU A 679 8.48 -2.72 8.45
CA LEU A 679 9.24 -3.06 7.25
C LEU A 679 10.11 -1.88 6.78
N THR A 680 9.71 -0.64 6.97
CA THR A 680 10.56 0.51 6.60
C THR A 680 11.22 1.09 7.84
N GLY A 681 12.56 1.01 7.93
CA GLY A 681 13.34 1.65 8.99
C GLY A 681 14.07 2.90 8.49
N PRO A 682 14.89 3.54 9.34
CA PRO A 682 15.61 4.78 9.01
C PRO A 682 16.48 4.69 7.75
N SER A 683 17.10 3.53 7.52
CA SER A 683 17.95 3.28 6.36
C SER A 683 17.15 3.08 5.07
N GLU A 684 15.91 2.58 5.19
CA GLU A 684 15.03 2.28 4.07
C GLU A 684 14.14 3.45 3.64
N VAL A 685 13.91 4.42 4.53
CA VAL A 685 13.33 5.72 4.17
C VAL A 685 14.12 6.30 3.00
N LYS A 686 13.46 6.76 1.94
CA LYS A 686 14.17 7.21 0.74
C LYS A 686 14.70 8.61 0.92
N ARG A 687 13.84 9.54 1.32
CA ARG A 687 14.17 10.95 1.47
C ARG A 687 13.77 11.49 2.84
N PRO A 688 14.43 12.55 3.34
CA PRO A 688 14.02 13.25 4.57
C PRO A 688 12.53 13.65 4.57
N GLU A 689 12.00 13.99 3.39
CA GLU A 689 10.64 14.49 3.22
C GLU A 689 9.57 13.40 3.36
N ASP A 690 9.94 12.11 3.28
CA ASP A 690 9.00 10.99 3.40
C ASP A 690 8.49 10.83 4.85
N GLY A 691 9.26 11.31 5.84
CA GLY A 691 8.88 11.36 7.24
C GLY A 691 9.01 10.03 7.99
N VAL A 692 8.25 9.88 9.08
CA VAL A 692 8.21 8.64 9.86
C VAL A 692 7.37 7.57 9.12
N PRO A 693 7.91 6.37 8.86
CA PRO A 693 7.18 5.31 8.19
C PRO A 693 6.10 4.71 9.09
N SER A 694 4.97 4.31 8.51
CA SER A 694 3.97 3.52 9.20
C SER A 694 4.41 2.04 9.27
N PRO A 695 4.21 1.35 10.41
CA PRO A 695 4.35 -0.10 10.46
C PRO A 695 3.26 -0.77 9.61
N LEU A 696 3.46 -2.05 9.29
CA LEU A 696 2.45 -2.92 8.69
C LEU A 696 1.67 -3.62 9.82
N LEU A 697 0.33 -3.57 9.78
CA LEU A 697 -0.52 -4.32 10.73
C LEU A 697 -0.83 -5.69 10.16
N LEU A 698 -0.43 -6.73 10.89
CA LEU A 698 -0.74 -8.12 10.61
C LEU A 698 -1.94 -8.54 11.47
N GLU A 699 -3.04 -8.97 10.85
CA GLU A 699 -4.23 -9.48 11.56
C GLU A 699 -4.53 -10.92 11.14
N LEU A 700 -4.58 -11.83 12.10
CA LEU A 700 -4.86 -13.25 11.88
C LEU A 700 -6.37 -13.52 12.04
N HIS A 701 -6.95 -14.19 11.05
CA HIS A 701 -8.36 -14.61 11.11
C HIS A 701 -8.61 -15.52 12.33
N ARG A 702 -9.82 -15.46 12.90
CA ARG A 702 -10.18 -16.22 14.10
C ARG A 702 -10.14 -17.74 13.90
N ASP A 703 -10.43 -18.21 12.68
CA ASP A 703 -10.51 -19.64 12.35
C ASP A 703 -9.21 -20.24 11.80
N SER A 704 -8.11 -19.51 11.91
CA SER A 704 -6.77 -20.06 11.70
C SER A 704 -6.41 -21.03 12.81
N SER A 705 -5.99 -22.25 12.44
CA SER A 705 -5.50 -23.27 13.37
C SER A 705 -4.04 -23.03 13.76
N PHE A 706 -3.21 -22.50 12.85
CA PHE A 706 -1.87 -22.05 13.18
C PHE A 706 -1.89 -20.60 13.66
N THR A 707 -1.48 -20.37 14.90
CA THR A 707 -1.67 -19.08 15.60
C THR A 707 -0.38 -18.46 16.14
N ASP A 708 0.79 -19.00 15.78
CA ASP A 708 2.08 -18.45 16.18
C ASP A 708 2.38 -17.15 15.40
N MET A 709 1.99 -16.03 15.97
CA MET A 709 2.22 -14.70 15.41
C MET A 709 3.71 -14.30 15.38
N THR A 710 4.55 -14.89 16.23
CA THR A 710 6.00 -14.66 16.19
C THR A 710 6.60 -15.31 14.95
N TYR A 711 6.18 -16.54 14.64
CA TYR A 711 6.56 -17.21 13.39
C TYR A 711 6.04 -16.44 12.17
N LEU A 712 4.75 -16.14 12.12
CA LEU A 712 4.12 -15.48 10.96
C LEU A 712 4.71 -14.09 10.68
N SER A 713 4.98 -13.29 11.71
CA SER A 713 5.60 -11.97 11.54
C SER A 713 7.04 -12.07 11.01
N ARG A 714 7.82 -13.05 11.48
CA ARG A 714 9.17 -13.33 10.95
C ARG A 714 9.13 -13.82 9.50
N GLN A 715 8.16 -14.65 9.15
CA GLN A 715 7.95 -15.10 7.77
C GLN A 715 7.62 -13.92 6.84
N VAL A 716 6.68 -13.05 7.22
CA VAL A 716 6.36 -11.81 6.48
C VAL A 716 7.61 -10.93 6.32
N PHE A 717 8.39 -10.75 7.38
CA PHE A 717 9.63 -9.99 7.33
C PHE A 717 10.65 -10.61 6.36
N ALA A 718 10.90 -11.92 6.43
CA ALA A 718 11.80 -12.62 5.53
C ALA A 718 11.37 -12.48 4.07
N PHE A 719 10.07 -12.64 3.79
CA PHE A 719 9.51 -12.48 2.45
C PHE A 719 9.57 -11.04 1.92
N SER A 720 9.57 -10.02 2.79
CA SER A 720 9.82 -8.63 2.37
C SER A 720 11.28 -8.36 1.99
N CYS A 721 12.18 -9.30 2.27
CA CYS A 721 13.58 -9.26 1.86
C CYS A 721 13.86 -10.19 0.67
N HIS A 722 12.84 -10.82 0.09
CA HIS A 722 12.97 -11.86 -0.93
C HIS A 722 12.62 -11.39 -2.36
N SER A 723 12.66 -10.07 -2.61
CA SER A 723 12.33 -9.52 -3.93
C SER A 723 13.45 -9.74 -4.93
N TRP A 724 13.09 -10.24 -6.12
CA TRP A 724 13.96 -10.37 -7.30
C TRP A 724 13.73 -9.24 -8.30
N ARG A 725 13.00 -8.19 -7.89
CA ARG A 725 12.87 -6.94 -8.66
C ARG A 725 13.98 -5.94 -8.31
N THR A 726 14.46 -5.98 -7.07
CA THR A 726 15.51 -5.08 -6.58
C THR A 726 16.25 -5.70 -5.41
N PHE A 727 17.51 -5.31 -5.24
CA PHE A 727 18.30 -5.66 -4.05
C PHE A 727 17.88 -4.88 -2.79
N LEU A 728 17.11 -3.80 -2.95
CA LEU A 728 16.61 -3.01 -1.83
C LEU A 728 15.44 -3.72 -1.13
N PRO A 729 15.34 -3.65 0.21
CA PRO A 729 14.24 -4.26 0.93
C PRO A 729 12.88 -3.66 0.52
N ALA A 730 11.84 -4.49 0.44
CA ALA A 730 10.49 -4.06 0.08
C ALA A 730 9.68 -3.62 1.31
N SER A 731 8.66 -2.78 1.08
CA SER A 731 7.70 -2.31 2.09
C SER A 731 6.59 -3.31 2.40
N VAL A 732 6.44 -4.36 1.58
CA VAL A 732 5.50 -5.47 1.71
C VAL A 732 6.18 -6.78 1.30
N PRO A 733 5.72 -7.97 1.76
CA PRO A 733 6.32 -9.24 1.33
C PRO A 733 6.07 -9.53 -0.15
N VAL A 734 6.96 -10.31 -0.77
CA VAL A 734 6.84 -10.69 -2.20
C VAL A 734 5.54 -11.40 -2.55
N THR A 735 4.92 -12.08 -1.59
CA THR A 735 3.59 -12.68 -1.74
C THR A 735 2.52 -11.67 -2.09
N ILE A 736 2.57 -10.47 -1.52
CA ILE A 736 1.68 -9.36 -1.90
C ILE A 736 2.24 -8.63 -3.13
N GLN A 737 3.52 -8.25 -3.10
CA GLN A 737 4.13 -7.44 -4.15
C GLN A 737 3.99 -8.07 -5.54
N TYR A 738 4.27 -9.38 -5.66
CA TYR A 738 4.21 -10.06 -6.95
C TYR A 738 2.77 -10.28 -7.40
N SER A 739 1.87 -10.59 -6.47
CA SER A 739 0.45 -10.75 -6.79
C SER A 739 -0.16 -9.43 -7.31
N ASP A 740 0.21 -8.28 -6.74
CA ASP A 740 -0.22 -6.97 -7.21
C ASP A 740 0.36 -6.62 -8.59
N LEU A 741 1.61 -7.00 -8.88
CA LEU A 741 2.22 -6.83 -10.20
C LEU A 741 1.51 -7.67 -11.27
N ILE A 742 1.18 -8.92 -10.94
CA ILE A 742 0.41 -9.82 -11.83
C ILE A 742 -0.98 -9.24 -12.07
N ALA A 743 -1.71 -8.88 -11.01
CA ALA A 743 -3.07 -8.33 -11.10
C ALA A 743 -3.10 -7.10 -12.00
N ARG A 744 -2.17 -6.16 -11.79
CA ARG A 744 -2.08 -4.91 -12.56
C ARG A 744 -1.74 -5.18 -14.01
N THR A 745 -0.76 -6.03 -14.28
CA THR A 745 -0.30 -6.25 -15.66
C THR A 745 -1.35 -7.02 -16.46
N LEU A 746 -1.93 -8.09 -15.93
CA LEU A 746 -3.00 -8.82 -16.60
C LEU A 746 -4.26 -7.97 -16.76
N GLY A 747 -4.59 -7.14 -15.77
CA GLY A 747 -5.73 -6.23 -15.83
C GLY A 747 -5.57 -5.13 -16.89
N HIS A 748 -4.35 -4.62 -17.13
CA HIS A 748 -4.12 -3.74 -18.27
C HIS A 748 -4.14 -4.50 -19.60
N LEU A 749 -3.57 -5.71 -19.64
CA LEU A 749 -3.55 -6.51 -20.86
C LEU A 749 -4.95 -6.95 -21.30
N SER A 750 -5.90 -7.15 -20.37
CA SER A 750 -7.30 -7.46 -20.71
C SER A 750 -8.04 -6.33 -21.41
N LEU A 751 -7.50 -5.10 -21.41
CA LEU A 751 -8.05 -3.98 -22.18
C LEU A 751 -7.75 -4.06 -23.68
N PHE A 752 -6.90 -4.98 -24.13
CA PHE A 752 -6.67 -5.23 -25.55
C PHE A 752 -7.63 -6.29 -26.09
N GLU A 753 -8.40 -5.97 -27.12
CA GLU A 753 -9.38 -6.89 -27.75
C GLU A 753 -8.80 -8.26 -28.16
N LYS A 754 -7.50 -8.32 -28.49
CA LYS A 754 -6.83 -9.54 -28.97
C LYS A 754 -5.99 -10.25 -27.89
N TRP A 755 -6.05 -9.80 -26.63
CA TRP A 755 -5.33 -10.46 -25.55
C TRP A 755 -6.07 -11.72 -25.10
N ASP A 756 -5.40 -12.87 -25.22
CA ASP A 756 -5.89 -14.13 -24.68
C ASP A 756 -5.18 -14.47 -23.36
N PRO A 757 -5.87 -14.49 -22.20
CA PRO A 757 -5.26 -14.85 -20.93
C PRO A 757 -4.77 -16.31 -20.87
N ASP A 758 -5.26 -17.22 -21.72
CA ASP A 758 -4.83 -18.62 -21.73
C ASP A 758 -3.39 -18.81 -22.20
N VAL A 759 -2.76 -17.77 -22.76
CA VAL A 759 -1.30 -17.68 -22.95
C VAL A 759 -0.54 -17.99 -21.66
N MET A 760 -1.10 -17.65 -20.49
CA MET A 760 -0.52 -17.94 -19.17
C MET A 760 -0.55 -19.43 -18.80
N LEU A 761 -1.26 -20.27 -19.55
CA LEU A 761 -1.17 -21.73 -19.41
C LEU A 761 0.11 -22.29 -20.06
N GLY A 762 0.80 -21.50 -20.86
CA GLY A 762 2.07 -21.88 -21.49
C GLY A 762 3.28 -21.84 -20.56
N ARG A 763 4.49 -21.85 -21.14
CA ARG A 763 5.77 -21.71 -20.42
C ARG A 763 5.87 -20.37 -19.70
N ILE A 764 5.36 -19.29 -20.29
CA ILE A 764 5.49 -17.93 -19.77
C ILE A 764 4.84 -17.79 -18.39
N GLY A 765 3.69 -18.43 -18.17
CA GLY A 765 3.02 -18.46 -16.87
C GLY A 765 3.77 -19.24 -15.79
N LYS A 766 4.90 -19.89 -16.12
CA LYS A 766 5.86 -20.50 -15.20
C LYS A 766 7.13 -19.69 -15.00
N THR A 767 7.21 -18.49 -15.59
CA THR A 767 8.34 -17.57 -15.43
C THR A 767 7.96 -16.37 -14.57
N ARG A 768 8.94 -15.56 -14.17
CA ARG A 768 8.72 -14.34 -13.39
C ARG A 768 8.49 -13.14 -14.32
N TRP A 769 7.64 -13.32 -15.32
CA TRP A 769 7.37 -12.38 -16.42
C TRP A 769 6.84 -11.01 -15.97
N PHE A 770 6.26 -10.97 -14.77
CA PHE A 770 5.63 -9.82 -14.12
C PHE A 770 6.59 -8.92 -13.33
N LEU A 771 7.84 -9.36 -13.11
CA LEU A 771 8.88 -8.51 -12.51
C LEU A 771 9.23 -7.35 -13.44
#